data_AF-A0A0N8H5M4-F1
#
_entry.id   AF-A0A0N8H5M4-F1
#
_cell.length_a   1.000
_cell.length_b   1.000
_cell.length_c   1.000
_cell.angle_alpha   90.00
_cell.angle_beta   90.00
_cell.angle_gamma   90.00
#
_symmetry.space_group_name_H-M   'P 1'
#
loop_
_entity.id
_entity.type
_entity.pdbx_description
1 polymer ?
#
loop_
_entity_poly.entity_id
_entity_poly.type
_entity_poly.pdbx_seq_one_letter_code
_entity_poly.pdbx_strand_id
1 'polypeptide(L)'
;MPDSPVPNDAGDHGSSLPELSIEEPSRSGFQTSDEPHPTDVIAGGPATTKVGIQELRDAIPPHCFKPNHLWSLFYLFRDLAYAVLLLYLYSKIPALVSQSPFRLLQYPLLIAYSFAQGLVWTGLWIIAHECGHSAFSTSSFVNDAIGFVLHSFLLAPYFSWKSTHRRHHLYAGHMDKDINYVPPLRDVYAAKLGLNPGQLDELGEDAPIVLFLRIILQQTIGWNWYILSNITCPPSALVKEGMPTWRHSHFDPWGALFRTSEVTAIILSDVGCLITLASLWALYKSTASIEQVFWIYIAPWTWVNHWIVMITYLHHTHPSIPKYTSQEWTFILGATATMDRYFSWPFGIIGTHFFHNISTDHVIHHLFSKIPHYYAREATNAIVPLLGQQYKRGAFGWDQLKLSFARCQWVEADEAKDNANLSTQEAGERASEKATEKSSGHSLWYRSGPSPSPEYRMRQSAQDEAACPPTPSEYSCNLIKNRIRSSKNMRVLLIGKGGREHALAWKLSQTAEHVFVVPGNGGTASMAPNVSNIANVAMSDFQGLVTLARDLAVELVLPGPDDVVVDGIADVFEAAGIPCFAPSKAAAKLEGSKTFAKDFMRRYDIPTAEYRNFEVYDQAKEYLSSLSHRIVIKVSGLAAGKGVVLPETSDEAQRELREIMVDKKFGDVGGEVVIEEFLSGDEISILTFSDGHTFKSLPPGQDHKRIFDGSRGPNTGGMGVYGPTDFVSPALMTQIEDEIIAPTLRGLQTDGHPFCGMLFTGVMITPAGPKVLEYNVRFGDPETQSLVPLIDPGTDLAEICLSCTNGTLSDQALRVQEGYACNVVVASAGYPGKYNEGEKINIVPCSKGGLPEAFLYSGEIDLLTIKTDTNIFHAGTILRDGHLETAGGRVFSVSAVRRTLPETVEAAYEGVRCITFSGMQYRTDIASSNASRGLASTQINAEE
;
A
#
# COMPACT_ATOMS: atom_id res chain seq x y z
N MET A 1 -37.00 -76.99 11.92
CA MET A 1 -37.47 -76.48 13.21
C MET A 1 -36.23 -76.02 13.96
N PRO A 2 -35.97 -74.72 13.88
CA PRO A 2 -34.88 -74.31 12.98
C PRO A 2 -33.94 -73.29 13.63
N ASP A 3 -32.63 -73.46 13.50
CA ASP A 3 -31.81 -73.02 12.35
C ASP A 3 -31.86 -71.50 12.13
N SER A 4 -30.91 -70.81 12.75
CA SER A 4 -30.22 -69.63 12.22
C SER A 4 -29.65 -69.91 10.82
N PRO A 5 -29.68 -68.97 9.85
CA PRO A 5 -28.54 -68.02 9.67
C PRO A 5 -28.84 -66.62 9.06
N VAL A 6 -27.97 -65.65 9.41
CA VAL A 6 -27.27 -64.57 8.64
C VAL A 6 -28.03 -63.66 7.63
N PRO A 7 -27.69 -62.35 7.59
CA PRO A 7 -27.05 -61.80 6.37
C PRO A 7 -25.76 -60.99 6.63
N ASN A 8 -24.84 -61.15 5.68
CA ASN A 8 -23.52 -60.52 5.51
C ASN A 8 -23.59 -59.06 5.00
N ASP A 9 -22.56 -58.30 5.36
CA ASP A 9 -21.82 -57.24 4.65
C ASP A 9 -22.39 -56.64 3.35
N ALA A 10 -22.46 -55.31 3.29
CA ALA A 10 -21.51 -54.47 2.53
C ALA A 10 -21.79 -52.98 2.81
N GLY A 11 -20.73 -52.18 2.96
CA GLY A 11 -20.74 -50.87 3.61
C GLY A 11 -21.36 -49.71 2.82
N ASP A 12 -21.60 -48.64 3.57
CA ASP A 12 -21.67 -47.28 3.03
C ASP A 12 -20.96 -46.33 4.00
N HIS A 13 -19.83 -45.79 3.56
CA HIS A 13 -19.12 -44.71 4.22
C HIS A 13 -19.83 -43.41 3.87
N GLY A 14 -20.66 -42.91 4.79
CA GLY A 14 -21.30 -41.60 4.67
C GLY A 14 -21.62 -41.06 6.05
N SER A 15 -20.62 -40.52 6.75
CA SER A 15 -20.82 -39.74 7.97
C SER A 15 -21.47 -38.40 7.61
N SER A 16 -22.80 -38.36 7.58
CA SER A 16 -23.58 -37.13 7.59
C SER A 16 -23.49 -36.48 8.97
N LEU A 17 -22.88 -35.29 9.03
CA LEU A 17 -23.07 -34.38 10.16
C LEU A 17 -24.53 -33.89 10.17
N PRO A 18 -25.14 -33.65 11.35
CA PRO A 18 -26.57 -33.41 11.50
C PRO A 18 -26.99 -32.05 10.94
N GLU A 19 -28.08 -32.04 10.17
CA GLU A 19 -28.82 -30.83 9.79
C GLU A 19 -29.26 -30.05 11.02
N LEU A 20 -28.58 -28.95 11.33
CA LEU A 20 -29.11 -27.89 12.18
C LEU A 20 -30.10 -27.05 11.35
N SER A 21 -31.32 -27.54 11.20
CA SER A 21 -32.47 -26.73 10.81
C SER A 21 -32.84 -25.80 11.97
N ILE A 22 -32.18 -24.65 12.04
CA ILE A 22 -32.63 -23.56 12.91
C ILE A 22 -33.94 -23.04 12.31
N GLU A 23 -35.09 -23.51 12.82
CA GLU A 23 -36.39 -22.90 12.56
C GLU A 23 -36.34 -21.44 13.04
N GLU A 24 -36.09 -20.48 12.14
CA GLU A 24 -36.33 -19.08 12.52
C GLU A 24 -37.82 -18.94 12.88
N PRO A 25 -38.18 -18.26 13.98
CA PRO A 25 -39.57 -18.14 14.42
C PRO A 25 -40.48 -17.55 13.33
N SER A 26 -41.77 -17.90 13.34
CA SER A 26 -42.78 -17.35 12.42
C SER A 26 -42.92 -15.84 12.62
N ARG A 27 -42.60 -15.03 11.61
CA ARG A 27 -42.55 -13.55 11.68
C ARG A 27 -43.53 -12.89 10.72
N SER A 28 -44.13 -11.78 11.13
CA SER A 28 -45.20 -11.07 10.40
C SER A 28 -44.71 -10.11 9.29
N GLY A 29 -43.39 -10.00 9.05
CA GLY A 29 -42.80 -9.06 8.07
C GLY A 29 -42.75 -7.59 8.52
N PHE A 30 -43.38 -7.22 9.65
CA PHE A 30 -43.48 -5.83 10.16
C PHE A 30 -42.69 -5.57 11.46
N GLN A 31 -42.24 -6.59 12.18
CA GLN A 31 -41.61 -6.40 13.50
C GLN A 31 -40.09 -6.49 13.41
N THR A 32 -39.39 -5.33 13.48
CA THR A 32 -37.91 -5.31 13.39
C THR A 32 -37.16 -4.58 14.50
N SER A 33 -37.83 -3.81 15.36
CA SER A 33 -37.17 -3.09 16.46
C SER A 33 -36.44 -4.03 17.42
N ASP A 34 -37.06 -5.17 17.72
CA ASP A 34 -36.55 -6.17 18.67
C ASP A 34 -35.76 -7.28 17.99
N GLU A 35 -35.30 -7.06 16.76
CA GLU A 35 -34.56 -8.09 16.05
C GLU A 35 -33.24 -8.41 16.78
N PRO A 36 -33.02 -9.69 17.14
CA PRO A 36 -31.76 -10.12 17.70
C PRO A 36 -30.64 -9.92 16.68
N HIS A 37 -29.43 -9.66 17.16
CA HIS A 37 -28.26 -9.53 16.31
C HIS A 37 -28.10 -10.82 15.48
N PRO A 38 -27.56 -10.78 14.24
CA PRO A 38 -27.30 -11.99 13.48
C PRO A 38 -26.59 -13.11 14.25
N THR A 39 -25.65 -12.76 15.13
CA THR A 39 -24.93 -13.72 16.00
C THR A 39 -25.77 -14.33 17.11
N ASP A 40 -26.90 -13.72 17.46
CA ASP A 40 -27.85 -14.27 18.41
C ASP A 40 -28.79 -15.28 17.73
N VAL A 41 -28.91 -15.23 16.40
CA VAL A 41 -29.79 -16.10 15.58
C VAL A 41 -29.02 -17.27 14.98
N ILE A 42 -27.82 -17.01 14.49
CA ILE A 42 -26.97 -18.01 13.85
C ILE A 42 -25.80 -18.27 14.77
N ALA A 43 -25.58 -19.54 15.11
CA ALA A 43 -24.47 -19.95 15.94
C ALA A 43 -23.15 -19.48 15.32
N GLY A 44 -22.29 -18.87 16.13
CA GLY A 44 -20.89 -18.70 15.76
C GLY A 44 -20.29 -20.08 15.52
N GLY A 45 -19.75 -20.32 14.33
CA GLY A 45 -19.02 -21.56 14.06
C GLY A 45 -17.76 -21.66 14.93
N PRO A 46 -17.10 -22.84 14.96
CA PRO A 46 -15.86 -23.03 15.70
C PRO A 46 -14.85 -21.94 15.28
N ALA A 47 -14.42 -21.13 16.26
CA ALA A 47 -13.74 -19.86 16.02
C ALA A 47 -12.45 -20.03 15.21
N THR A 48 -12.46 -19.57 13.96
CA THR A 48 -11.28 -19.42 13.10
C THR A 48 -10.69 -18.01 13.13
N THR A 49 -11.42 -17.03 13.70
CA THR A 49 -10.96 -15.64 13.88
C THR A 49 -10.64 -15.36 15.35
N LYS A 50 -9.46 -14.78 15.64
CA LYS A 50 -9.04 -14.46 17.02
C LYS A 50 -9.92 -13.41 17.73
N VAL A 51 -10.66 -12.58 16.99
CA VAL A 51 -11.54 -11.55 17.55
C VAL A 51 -13.00 -11.99 17.46
N GLY A 52 -13.67 -12.01 18.61
CA GLY A 52 -15.10 -12.37 18.71
C GLY A 52 -16.02 -11.19 18.43
N ILE A 53 -17.29 -11.47 18.07
CA ILE A 53 -18.29 -10.41 17.82
C ILE A 53 -18.50 -9.51 19.04
N GLN A 54 -18.41 -10.08 20.25
CA GLN A 54 -18.59 -9.33 21.49
C GLN A 54 -17.44 -8.36 21.72
N GLU A 55 -16.21 -8.76 21.40
CA GLU A 55 -15.02 -7.89 21.50
C GLU A 55 -15.12 -6.71 20.53
N LEU A 56 -15.55 -6.96 19.28
CA LEU A 56 -15.84 -5.89 18.32
C LEU A 56 -16.93 -4.96 18.82
N ARG A 57 -17.98 -5.50 19.44
CA ARG A 57 -19.09 -4.73 20.00
C ARG A 57 -18.64 -3.84 21.17
N ASP A 58 -17.80 -4.37 22.05
CA ASP A 58 -17.32 -3.70 23.25
C ASP A 58 -16.33 -2.57 22.92
N ALA A 59 -15.63 -2.67 21.79
CA ALA A 59 -14.77 -1.60 21.28
C ALA A 59 -15.55 -0.39 20.75
N ILE A 60 -16.78 -0.60 20.27
CA ILE A 60 -17.60 0.48 19.70
C ILE A 60 -18.24 1.31 20.83
N PRO A 61 -18.14 2.65 20.77
CA PRO A 61 -18.78 3.51 21.76
C PRO A 61 -20.28 3.22 21.93
N PRO A 62 -20.81 3.07 23.16
CA PRO A 62 -22.21 2.66 23.38
C PRO A 62 -23.26 3.59 22.77
N HIS A 63 -22.94 4.86 22.51
CA HIS A 63 -23.86 5.79 21.85
C HIS A 63 -24.03 5.49 20.36
N CYS A 64 -23.06 4.86 19.70
CA CYS A 64 -23.17 4.48 18.28
C CYS A 64 -24.33 3.51 18.02
N PHE A 65 -24.73 2.71 19.03
CA PHE A 65 -25.87 1.79 18.93
C PHE A 65 -27.23 2.44 19.21
N LYS A 66 -27.27 3.76 19.46
CA LYS A 66 -28.51 4.46 19.81
C LYS A 66 -28.84 5.50 18.74
N PRO A 67 -29.95 5.34 18.01
CA PRO A 67 -30.34 6.33 17.02
C PRO A 67 -30.68 7.67 17.70
N ASN A 68 -30.18 8.75 17.11
CA ASN A 68 -30.53 10.11 17.48
C ASN A 68 -31.58 10.65 16.51
N HIS A 69 -32.81 10.80 16.98
CA HIS A 69 -33.93 11.25 16.15
C HIS A 69 -33.69 12.61 15.47
N LEU A 70 -32.96 13.53 16.12
CA LEU A 70 -32.66 14.83 15.52
C LEU A 70 -31.74 14.67 14.32
N TRP A 71 -30.70 13.85 14.42
CA TRP A 71 -29.79 13.57 13.32
C TRP A 71 -30.47 12.79 12.19
N SER A 72 -31.21 11.72 12.52
CA SER A 72 -31.95 10.94 11.52
C SER A 72 -32.93 11.83 10.72
N LEU A 73 -33.72 12.66 11.41
CA LEU A 73 -34.63 13.60 10.75
C LEU A 73 -33.88 14.70 9.98
N PHE A 74 -32.74 15.18 10.48
CA PHE A 74 -31.93 16.17 9.78
C PHE A 74 -31.48 15.65 8.41
N TYR A 75 -30.92 14.45 8.33
CA TYR A 75 -30.47 13.86 7.05
C TYR A 75 -31.65 13.61 6.10
N LEU A 76 -32.79 13.14 6.61
CA LEU A 76 -34.02 12.99 5.82
C LEU A 76 -34.48 14.33 5.23
N PHE A 77 -34.63 15.35 6.05
CA PHE A 77 -35.10 16.66 5.59
C PHE A 77 -34.10 17.34 4.67
N ARG A 78 -32.80 17.18 4.91
CA ARG A 78 -31.73 17.67 4.03
C ARG A 78 -31.87 17.10 2.63
N ASP A 79 -31.97 15.78 2.51
CA ASP A 79 -32.02 15.11 1.21
C ASP A 79 -33.34 15.40 0.48
N LEU A 80 -34.46 15.48 1.20
CA LEU A 80 -35.73 15.94 0.65
C LEU A 80 -35.66 17.40 0.15
N ALA A 81 -34.99 18.28 0.89
CA ALA A 81 -34.80 19.67 0.47
C ALA A 81 -33.95 19.77 -0.80
N TYR A 82 -32.87 18.98 -0.91
CA TYR A 82 -32.09 18.88 -2.15
C TYR A 82 -32.94 18.37 -3.32
N ALA A 83 -33.75 17.34 -3.11
CA ALA A 83 -34.60 16.79 -4.14
C ALA A 83 -35.65 17.81 -4.64
N VAL A 84 -36.30 18.52 -3.72
CA VAL A 84 -37.27 19.58 -4.08
C VAL A 84 -36.58 20.75 -4.79
N LEU A 85 -35.39 21.15 -4.33
CA LEU A 85 -34.62 22.22 -4.96
C LEU A 85 -34.24 21.86 -6.40
N LEU A 86 -33.72 20.65 -6.63
CA LEU A 86 -33.35 20.19 -7.96
C LEU A 86 -34.57 20.09 -8.88
N LEU A 87 -35.70 19.58 -8.39
CA LEU A 87 -36.96 19.57 -9.15
C LEU A 87 -37.46 20.99 -9.49
N TYR A 88 -37.32 21.93 -8.55
CA TYR A 88 -37.61 23.34 -8.80
C TYR A 88 -36.69 23.91 -9.89
N LEU A 89 -35.39 23.63 -9.84
CA LEU A 89 -34.42 24.06 -10.86
C LEU A 89 -34.74 23.45 -12.24
N TYR A 90 -35.11 22.16 -12.27
CA TYR A 90 -35.61 21.50 -13.49
C TYR A 90 -36.78 22.27 -14.11
N SER A 91 -37.75 22.72 -13.30
CA SER A 91 -38.91 23.48 -13.79
C SER A 91 -38.53 24.81 -14.46
N LYS A 92 -37.33 25.33 -14.21
CA LYS A 92 -36.80 26.57 -14.81
C LYS A 92 -36.05 26.34 -16.11
N ILE A 93 -35.62 25.11 -16.41
CA ILE A 93 -34.84 24.79 -17.63
C ILE A 93 -35.58 25.20 -18.91
N PRO A 94 -36.87 24.90 -19.10
CA PRO A 94 -37.57 25.30 -20.32
C PRO A 94 -37.58 26.81 -20.54
N ALA A 95 -37.84 27.60 -19.49
CA ALA A 95 -37.84 29.06 -19.58
C ALA A 95 -36.43 29.60 -19.91
N LEU A 96 -35.39 29.04 -19.28
CA LEU A 96 -34.00 29.43 -19.50
C LEU A 96 -33.54 29.17 -20.96
N VAL A 97 -33.95 28.04 -21.53
CA VAL A 97 -33.48 27.60 -22.85
C VAL A 97 -34.37 28.11 -24.00
N SER A 98 -35.67 28.31 -23.77
CA SER A 98 -36.60 28.83 -24.79
C SER A 98 -36.26 30.23 -25.30
N GLN A 99 -35.52 31.03 -24.52
CA GLN A 99 -35.10 32.39 -24.83
C GLN A 99 -33.69 32.47 -25.43
N SER A 100 -33.00 31.34 -25.55
CA SER A 100 -31.61 31.25 -26.01
C SER A 100 -31.51 30.70 -27.44
N PRO A 101 -30.56 31.17 -28.27
CA PRO A 101 -30.28 30.55 -29.57
C PRO A 101 -29.78 29.10 -29.46
N PHE A 102 -29.43 28.65 -28.25
CA PHE A 102 -28.85 27.33 -27.98
C PHE A 102 -29.87 26.33 -27.42
N ARG A 103 -30.95 26.04 -28.16
CA ARG A 103 -31.99 25.08 -27.71
C ARG A 103 -31.44 23.68 -27.37
N LEU A 104 -30.32 23.29 -28.00
CA LEU A 104 -29.66 22.01 -27.73
C LEU A 104 -29.00 21.93 -26.34
N LEU A 105 -28.75 23.06 -25.66
CA LEU A 105 -28.22 23.07 -24.28
C LEU A 105 -29.21 22.52 -23.26
N GLN A 106 -30.50 22.38 -23.61
CA GLN A 106 -31.48 21.74 -22.75
C GLN A 106 -31.07 20.31 -22.37
N TYR A 107 -30.57 19.51 -23.31
CA TYR A 107 -30.26 18.09 -23.04
C TYR A 107 -29.09 17.90 -22.06
N PRO A 108 -27.94 18.60 -22.19
CA PRO A 108 -26.90 18.57 -21.17
C PRO A 108 -27.39 18.99 -19.77
N LEU A 109 -28.25 20.02 -19.68
CA LEU A 109 -28.83 20.46 -18.40
C LEU A 109 -29.76 19.40 -17.81
N LEU A 110 -30.57 18.73 -18.64
CA LEU A 110 -31.44 17.63 -18.22
C LEU A 110 -30.64 16.40 -17.75
N ILE A 111 -29.54 16.08 -18.43
CA ILE A 111 -28.62 15.00 -18.02
C ILE A 111 -27.96 15.35 -16.68
N ALA A 112 -27.47 16.58 -16.52
CA ALA A 112 -26.87 17.05 -15.28
C ALA A 112 -27.87 17.03 -14.11
N TYR A 113 -29.10 17.50 -14.34
CA TYR A 113 -30.21 17.37 -13.38
C TYR A 113 -30.44 15.90 -13.01
N SER A 114 -30.55 15.01 -14.01
CA SER A 114 -30.85 13.59 -13.77
C SER A 114 -29.78 12.91 -12.93
N PHE A 115 -28.50 13.20 -13.21
CA PHE A 115 -27.37 12.70 -12.44
C PHE A 115 -27.40 13.21 -11.00
N ALA A 116 -27.53 14.54 -10.80
CA ALA A 116 -27.56 15.14 -9.47
C ALA A 116 -28.77 14.67 -8.65
N GLN A 117 -29.93 14.59 -9.27
CA GLN A 117 -31.16 14.09 -8.65
C GLN A 117 -31.02 12.62 -8.26
N GLY A 118 -30.38 11.81 -9.11
CA GLY A 118 -30.06 10.41 -8.83
C GLY A 118 -29.12 10.24 -7.63
N LEU A 119 -28.12 11.11 -7.46
CA LEU A 119 -27.25 11.09 -6.27
C LEU A 119 -28.05 11.35 -4.98
N VAL A 120 -28.90 12.38 -4.99
CA VAL A 120 -29.77 12.71 -3.84
C VAL A 120 -30.74 11.60 -3.53
N TRP A 121 -31.38 11.01 -4.54
CA TRP A 121 -32.30 9.88 -4.36
C TRP A 121 -31.59 8.61 -3.89
N THR A 122 -30.30 8.42 -4.23
CA THR A 122 -29.49 7.34 -3.65
C THR A 122 -29.29 7.58 -2.14
N GLY A 123 -29.13 8.83 -1.70
CA GLY A 123 -29.13 9.18 -0.27
C GLY A 123 -30.45 8.81 0.42
N LEU A 124 -31.60 9.14 -0.20
CA LEU A 124 -32.92 8.73 0.30
C LEU A 124 -33.10 7.21 0.34
N TRP A 125 -32.55 6.49 -0.66
CA TRP A 125 -32.54 5.03 -0.68
C TRP A 125 -31.82 4.45 0.54
N ILE A 126 -30.67 5.04 0.89
CA ILE A 126 -29.85 4.61 2.04
C ILE A 126 -30.56 4.90 3.36
N ILE A 127 -31.18 6.07 3.53
CA ILE A 127 -31.99 6.39 4.75
C ILE A 127 -33.12 5.37 4.94
N ALA A 128 -33.77 4.98 3.85
CA ALA A 128 -34.84 3.99 3.89
C ALA A 128 -34.30 2.56 4.11
N HIS A 129 -33.08 2.28 3.66
CA HIS A 129 -32.35 1.06 3.99
C HIS A 129 -32.00 1.01 5.49
N GLU A 130 -31.59 2.12 6.12
CA GLU A 130 -31.37 2.20 7.56
C GLU A 130 -32.66 1.99 8.36
N CYS A 131 -33.79 2.49 7.86
CA CYS A 131 -35.09 2.15 8.42
C CYS A 131 -35.32 0.64 8.38
N GLY A 132 -34.93 -0.02 7.27
CA GLY A 132 -34.92 -1.48 7.15
C GLY A 132 -34.20 -2.20 8.28
N HIS A 133 -33.10 -1.63 8.77
CA HIS A 133 -32.30 -2.15 9.89
C HIS A 133 -32.74 -1.65 11.27
N SER A 134 -33.78 -0.82 11.34
CA SER A 134 -34.18 -0.11 12.57
C SER A 134 -33.10 0.82 13.14
N ALA A 135 -32.20 1.31 12.29
CA ALA A 135 -31.12 2.25 12.66
C ALA A 135 -31.58 3.72 12.60
N PHE A 136 -32.72 4.02 11.97
CA PHE A 136 -33.21 5.40 11.86
C PHE A 136 -33.89 5.88 13.17
N SER A 137 -34.64 5.00 13.83
CA SER A 137 -35.43 5.31 15.03
C SER A 137 -35.53 4.09 15.97
N THR A 138 -35.73 4.33 17.26
CA THR A 138 -36.07 3.26 18.22
C THR A 138 -37.47 2.68 17.99
N SER A 139 -38.35 3.38 17.28
CA SER A 139 -39.72 2.92 16.98
C SER A 139 -39.77 2.17 15.66
N SER A 140 -40.10 0.87 15.68
CA SER A 140 -40.32 0.04 14.48
C SER A 140 -41.32 0.67 13.52
N PHE A 141 -42.45 1.15 14.02
CA PHE A 141 -43.46 1.83 13.20
C PHE A 141 -42.91 3.05 12.43
N VAL A 142 -42.04 3.87 13.06
CA VAL A 142 -41.46 5.05 12.42
C VAL A 142 -40.50 4.64 11.31
N ASN A 143 -39.64 3.65 11.59
CA ASN A 143 -38.75 3.08 10.57
C ASN A 143 -39.58 2.55 9.40
N ASP A 144 -40.58 1.71 9.66
CA ASP A 144 -41.39 1.11 8.61
C ASP A 144 -42.17 2.13 7.80
N ALA A 145 -42.76 3.14 8.45
CA ALA A 145 -43.50 4.19 7.75
C ALA A 145 -42.59 5.00 6.83
N ILE A 146 -41.42 5.43 7.31
CA ILE A 146 -40.47 6.23 6.53
C ILE A 146 -39.84 5.39 5.42
N GLY A 147 -39.34 4.19 5.76
CA GLY A 147 -38.76 3.25 4.81
C GLY A 147 -39.74 2.87 3.72
N PHE A 148 -41.00 2.55 4.08
CA PHE A 148 -42.06 2.24 3.12
C PHE A 148 -42.29 3.37 2.13
N VAL A 149 -42.44 4.61 2.60
CA VAL A 149 -42.69 5.77 1.72
C VAL A 149 -41.52 6.00 0.77
N LEU A 150 -40.29 6.02 1.30
CA LEU A 150 -39.09 6.33 0.52
C LEU A 150 -38.75 5.24 -0.50
N HIS A 151 -38.78 3.96 -0.11
CA HIS A 151 -38.52 2.86 -1.03
C HIS A 151 -39.62 2.71 -2.08
N SER A 152 -40.89 2.86 -1.69
CA SER A 152 -42.01 2.85 -2.65
C SER A 152 -41.88 3.95 -3.70
N PHE A 153 -41.47 5.16 -3.27
CA PHE A 153 -41.18 6.26 -4.19
C PHE A 153 -40.07 5.92 -5.19
N LEU A 154 -39.12 5.05 -4.82
CA LEU A 154 -38.02 4.60 -5.68
C LEU A 154 -38.32 3.26 -6.39
N LEU A 155 -39.60 2.85 -6.42
CA LEU A 155 -40.07 1.59 -7.02
C LEU A 155 -39.34 0.36 -6.48
N ALA A 156 -38.95 0.40 -5.21
CA ALA A 156 -38.51 -0.78 -4.51
C ALA A 156 -39.55 -1.23 -3.48
N PRO A 157 -39.91 -2.51 -3.48
CA PRO A 157 -40.90 -3.01 -2.55
C PRO A 157 -40.29 -3.17 -1.14
N TYR A 158 -40.55 -2.20 -0.25
CA TYR A 158 -39.85 -2.04 1.03
C TYR A 158 -39.81 -3.29 1.92
N PHE A 159 -40.95 -3.88 2.29
CA PHE A 159 -40.97 -5.00 3.23
C PHE A 159 -40.44 -6.29 2.60
N SER A 160 -40.67 -6.47 1.30
CA SER A 160 -40.15 -7.63 0.59
C SER A 160 -38.64 -7.55 0.44
N TRP A 161 -38.10 -6.39 0.07
CA TRP A 161 -36.67 -6.09 0.10
C TRP A 161 -36.09 -6.21 1.52
N LYS A 162 -36.77 -5.70 2.55
CA LYS A 162 -36.32 -5.76 3.93
C LYS A 162 -36.15 -7.20 4.40
N SER A 163 -37.13 -8.07 4.11
CA SER A 163 -37.08 -9.50 4.43
C SER A 163 -35.92 -10.23 3.73
N THR A 164 -35.72 -9.97 2.44
CA THR A 164 -34.61 -10.55 1.70
C THR A 164 -33.28 -9.98 2.21
N HIS A 165 -33.11 -8.67 2.23
CA HIS A 165 -31.88 -8.01 2.66
C HIS A 165 -31.43 -8.43 4.07
N ARG A 166 -32.35 -8.67 5.01
CA ARG A 166 -32.03 -9.26 6.32
C ARG A 166 -31.32 -10.62 6.21
N ARG A 167 -31.81 -11.52 5.34
CA ARG A 167 -31.16 -12.82 5.11
C ARG A 167 -29.78 -12.68 4.48
N HIS A 168 -29.58 -11.67 3.62
CA HIS A 168 -28.25 -11.34 3.13
C HIS A 168 -27.29 -10.98 4.27
N HIS A 169 -27.70 -10.12 5.21
CA HIS A 169 -26.87 -9.79 6.39
C HIS A 169 -26.60 -11.00 7.29
N LEU A 170 -27.60 -11.85 7.46
CA LEU A 170 -27.47 -13.08 8.24
C LEU A 170 -26.46 -14.07 7.62
N TYR A 171 -26.44 -14.19 6.29
CA TYR A 171 -25.69 -15.21 5.56
C TYR A 171 -24.68 -14.62 4.58
N ALA A 172 -24.17 -13.41 4.83
CA ALA A 172 -23.29 -12.71 3.89
C ALA A 172 -22.10 -13.60 3.52
N GLY A 173 -21.83 -13.77 2.22
CA GLY A 173 -20.69 -14.58 1.75
C GLY A 173 -20.88 -16.10 1.86
N HIS A 174 -22.04 -16.59 2.32
CA HIS A 174 -22.37 -18.02 2.37
C HIS A 174 -22.84 -18.52 1.00
N MET A 175 -22.20 -19.56 0.46
CA MET A 175 -22.47 -20.06 -0.90
C MET A 175 -23.89 -20.59 -1.10
N ASP A 176 -24.49 -21.20 -0.09
CA ASP A 176 -25.84 -21.80 -0.22
C ASP A 176 -26.99 -20.95 0.32
N LYS A 177 -26.71 -19.91 1.12
CA LYS A 177 -27.73 -19.18 1.91
C LYS A 177 -27.72 -17.67 1.71
N ASP A 178 -26.65 -17.08 1.17
CA ASP A 178 -26.67 -15.68 0.77
C ASP A 178 -27.63 -15.49 -0.41
N ILE A 179 -28.45 -14.45 -0.35
CA ILE A 179 -29.48 -14.16 -1.35
C ILE A 179 -29.19 -12.88 -2.17
N ASN A 180 -28.04 -12.25 -1.96
CA ASN A 180 -27.61 -11.10 -2.75
C ASN A 180 -26.99 -11.57 -4.07
N TYR A 181 -25.66 -11.68 -4.17
CA TYR A 181 -24.97 -12.22 -5.33
C TYR A 181 -24.05 -13.36 -4.91
N VAL A 182 -24.42 -14.58 -5.33
CA VAL A 182 -23.59 -15.77 -5.15
C VAL A 182 -22.92 -16.12 -6.47
N PRO A 183 -21.59 -16.04 -6.56
CA PRO A 183 -20.89 -16.44 -7.77
C PRO A 183 -21.02 -17.95 -7.99
N PRO A 184 -21.11 -18.42 -9.25
CA PRO A 184 -21.13 -19.84 -9.54
C PRO A 184 -19.77 -20.49 -9.22
N LEU A 185 -19.80 -21.78 -8.88
CA LEU A 185 -18.60 -22.62 -8.91
C LEU A 185 -18.11 -22.77 -10.35
N ARG A 186 -16.81 -22.99 -10.53
CA ARG A 186 -16.17 -23.16 -11.85
C ARG A 186 -16.92 -24.15 -12.75
N ASP A 187 -17.26 -25.33 -12.23
CA ASP A 187 -17.92 -26.38 -13.02
C ASP A 187 -19.34 -25.99 -13.45
N VAL A 188 -20.05 -25.29 -12.56
CA VAL A 188 -21.40 -24.75 -12.84
C VAL A 188 -21.32 -23.65 -13.90
N TYR A 189 -20.28 -22.81 -13.84
CA TYR A 189 -20.03 -21.77 -14.83
C TYR A 189 -19.69 -22.36 -16.21
N ALA A 190 -18.82 -23.39 -16.24
CA ALA A 190 -18.47 -24.11 -17.46
C ALA A 190 -19.71 -24.74 -18.13
N ALA A 191 -20.54 -25.41 -17.32
CA ALA A 191 -21.77 -26.03 -17.80
C ALA A 191 -22.76 -25.01 -18.38
N LYS A 192 -22.87 -23.81 -17.78
CA LYS A 192 -23.71 -22.71 -18.31
C LYS A 192 -23.25 -22.23 -19.70
N LEU A 193 -21.95 -22.32 -19.98
CA LEU A 193 -21.37 -21.97 -21.28
C LEU A 193 -21.35 -23.15 -22.26
N GLY A 194 -21.78 -24.34 -21.86
CA GLY A 194 -21.68 -25.56 -22.68
C GLY A 194 -20.24 -26.04 -22.88
N LEU A 195 -19.35 -25.72 -21.94
CA LEU A 195 -17.91 -26.01 -21.98
C LEU A 195 -17.52 -26.98 -20.86
N ASN A 196 -16.40 -27.70 -21.03
CA ASN A 196 -15.77 -28.40 -19.91
C ASN A 196 -14.95 -27.40 -19.05
N PRO A 197 -14.78 -27.65 -17.74
CA PRO A 197 -14.08 -26.73 -16.83
C PRO A 197 -12.64 -26.37 -17.24
N GLY A 198 -11.93 -27.29 -17.91
CA GLY A 198 -10.57 -27.04 -18.43
C GLY A 198 -10.54 -26.12 -19.66
N GLN A 199 -11.65 -26.01 -20.38
CA GLN A 199 -11.78 -25.12 -21.55
C GLN A 199 -12.08 -23.67 -21.14
N LEU A 200 -12.45 -23.45 -19.87
CA LEU A 200 -12.60 -22.12 -19.28
C LEU A 200 -11.27 -21.38 -19.11
N ASP A 201 -10.12 -22.01 -19.36
CA ASP A 201 -8.85 -21.29 -19.37
C ASP A 201 -8.50 -20.83 -20.80
N GLU A 202 -9.00 -21.49 -21.86
CA GLU A 202 -8.61 -21.25 -23.25
C GLU A 202 -9.46 -20.19 -23.98
N LEU A 203 -10.61 -19.83 -23.39
CA LEU A 203 -11.69 -19.09 -24.04
C LEU A 203 -11.56 -17.56 -23.89
N GLY A 204 -10.47 -16.96 -24.38
CA GLY A 204 -10.07 -15.57 -24.09
C GLY A 204 -11.20 -14.56 -23.81
N GLU A 205 -11.24 -13.99 -22.60
CA GLU A 205 -11.87 -12.71 -22.32
C GLU A 205 -11.10 -11.62 -23.10
N ASP A 206 -11.70 -10.59 -23.66
CA ASP A 206 -13.10 -10.23 -23.90
C ASP A 206 -12.97 -9.10 -24.93
N ALA A 207 -13.81 -9.08 -25.96
CA ALA A 207 -13.89 -7.87 -26.79
C ALA A 207 -14.31 -6.72 -25.86
N PRO A 208 -13.59 -5.58 -25.77
CA PRO A 208 -13.92 -4.49 -24.84
C PRO A 208 -15.38 -4.04 -24.91
N ILE A 209 -16.04 -4.25 -26.05
CA ILE A 209 -17.45 -3.98 -26.27
C ILE A 209 -18.39 -4.93 -25.51
N VAL A 210 -18.08 -6.22 -25.38
CA VAL A 210 -18.90 -7.20 -24.67
C VAL A 210 -18.87 -6.91 -23.18
N LEU A 211 -17.69 -6.69 -22.61
CA LEU A 211 -17.50 -6.26 -21.22
C LEU A 211 -18.26 -4.95 -20.95
N PHE A 212 -18.12 -3.97 -21.83
CA PHE A 212 -18.85 -2.71 -21.74
C PHE A 212 -20.37 -2.92 -21.74
N LEU A 213 -20.91 -3.72 -22.67
CA LEU A 213 -22.34 -4.01 -22.76
C LEU A 213 -22.87 -4.77 -21.52
N ARG A 214 -22.10 -5.74 -20.99
CA ARG A 214 -22.44 -6.47 -19.76
C ARG A 214 -22.53 -5.52 -18.56
N ILE A 215 -21.55 -4.64 -18.42
CA ILE A 215 -21.55 -3.63 -17.36
C ILE A 215 -22.77 -2.71 -17.52
N ILE A 216 -23.00 -2.14 -18.71
CA ILE A 216 -24.14 -1.25 -18.95
C ILE A 216 -25.47 -1.96 -18.64
N LEU A 217 -25.63 -3.23 -19.03
CA LEU A 217 -26.83 -4.01 -18.75
C LEU A 217 -27.04 -4.18 -17.23
N GLN A 218 -26.01 -4.62 -16.50
CA GLN A 218 -26.13 -4.79 -15.05
C GLN A 218 -26.42 -3.44 -14.35
N GLN A 219 -25.73 -2.39 -14.75
CA GLN A 219 -25.83 -1.08 -14.10
C GLN A 219 -27.15 -0.36 -14.38
N THR A 220 -27.81 -0.62 -15.51
CA THR A 220 -29.07 0.05 -15.86
C THR A 220 -30.32 -0.73 -15.47
N ILE A 221 -30.30 -2.07 -15.61
CA ILE A 221 -31.48 -2.91 -15.36
C ILE A 221 -31.26 -4.02 -14.33
N GLY A 222 -30.04 -4.18 -13.79
CA GLY A 222 -29.72 -5.27 -12.86
C GLY A 222 -30.60 -5.28 -11.61
N TRP A 223 -30.85 -4.12 -11.01
CA TRP A 223 -31.77 -4.00 -9.87
C TRP A 223 -33.18 -4.46 -10.21
N ASN A 224 -33.73 -3.98 -11.33
CA ASN A 224 -35.08 -4.33 -11.79
C ASN A 224 -35.19 -5.83 -12.05
N TRP A 225 -34.18 -6.41 -12.67
CA TRP A 225 -34.12 -7.83 -12.94
C TRP A 225 -34.02 -8.65 -11.64
N TYR A 226 -33.22 -8.17 -10.67
CA TYR A 226 -33.10 -8.78 -9.35
C TYR A 226 -34.43 -8.82 -8.62
N ILE A 227 -35.16 -7.70 -8.51
CA ILE A 227 -36.43 -7.69 -7.77
C ILE A 227 -37.52 -8.53 -8.46
N LEU A 228 -37.49 -8.67 -9.79
CA LEU A 228 -38.47 -9.46 -10.54
C LEU A 228 -38.20 -10.97 -10.55
N SER A 229 -36.94 -11.40 -10.38
CA SER A 229 -36.55 -12.80 -10.62
C SER A 229 -35.59 -13.40 -9.60
N ASN A 230 -34.99 -12.57 -8.74
CA ASN A 230 -33.96 -12.95 -7.77
C ASN A 230 -32.83 -13.77 -8.40
N ILE A 231 -32.44 -13.43 -9.64
CA ILE A 231 -31.53 -14.22 -10.50
C ILE A 231 -30.16 -14.52 -9.88
N THR A 232 -29.76 -13.73 -8.88
CA THR A 232 -28.44 -13.78 -8.26
C THR A 232 -28.38 -14.69 -7.03
N CYS A 233 -29.51 -15.26 -6.62
CA CYS A 233 -29.68 -16.15 -5.46
C CYS A 233 -29.54 -17.63 -5.86
N PRO A 234 -28.84 -18.46 -5.05
CA PRO A 234 -28.80 -19.90 -5.26
C PRO A 234 -30.16 -20.53 -4.92
N PRO A 235 -30.57 -21.62 -5.58
CA PRO A 235 -31.85 -22.30 -5.28
C PRO A 235 -31.96 -22.78 -3.82
N SER A 236 -30.84 -23.10 -3.17
CA SER A 236 -30.75 -23.53 -1.77
C SER A 236 -31.09 -22.44 -0.75
N ALA A 237 -31.06 -21.16 -1.14
CA ALA A 237 -31.38 -20.04 -0.24
C ALA A 237 -32.88 -19.65 -0.26
N LEU A 238 -33.70 -20.37 -1.03
CA LEU A 238 -35.14 -20.11 -1.13
C LEU A 238 -35.86 -20.61 0.12
N VAL A 239 -36.89 -19.87 0.54
CA VAL A 239 -37.73 -20.26 1.69
C VAL A 239 -38.65 -21.42 1.33
N LYS A 240 -39.12 -21.47 0.08
CA LYS A 240 -39.95 -22.56 -0.44
C LYS A 240 -39.29 -23.19 -1.65
N GLU A 241 -38.92 -24.44 -1.51
CA GLU A 241 -38.28 -25.23 -2.56
C GLU A 241 -39.28 -25.70 -3.64
N GLY A 242 -38.75 -26.06 -4.81
CA GLY A 242 -39.54 -26.67 -5.90
C GLY A 242 -40.47 -25.72 -6.64
N MET A 243 -40.45 -24.42 -6.34
CA MET A 243 -41.21 -23.43 -7.11
C MET A 243 -40.55 -23.09 -8.45
N PRO A 244 -41.34 -22.79 -9.50
CA PRO A 244 -40.80 -22.27 -10.76
C PRO A 244 -40.03 -20.95 -10.57
N THR A 245 -38.99 -20.74 -11.37
CA THR A 245 -38.11 -19.56 -11.30
C THR A 245 -38.83 -18.21 -11.42
N TRP A 246 -39.95 -18.14 -12.14
CA TRP A 246 -40.76 -16.92 -12.25
C TRP A 246 -41.49 -16.54 -10.94
N ARG A 247 -41.57 -17.46 -9.98
CA ARG A 247 -42.11 -17.24 -8.62
C ARG A 247 -41.04 -16.74 -7.64
N HIS A 248 -39.82 -16.46 -8.12
CA HIS A 248 -38.72 -15.92 -7.32
C HIS A 248 -38.73 -14.38 -7.36
N SER A 249 -39.92 -13.78 -7.27
CA SER A 249 -40.12 -12.34 -7.37
C SER A 249 -40.34 -11.72 -6.00
N HIS A 250 -39.80 -10.52 -5.80
CA HIS A 250 -40.08 -9.68 -4.62
C HIS A 250 -41.51 -9.13 -4.62
N PHE A 251 -42.24 -9.30 -5.72
CA PHE A 251 -43.65 -8.93 -5.90
C PHE A 251 -44.59 -10.15 -5.87
N ASP A 252 -44.12 -11.32 -5.42
CA ASP A 252 -44.95 -12.51 -5.26
C ASP A 252 -45.07 -12.87 -3.78
N PRO A 253 -46.14 -12.42 -3.08
CA PRO A 253 -46.35 -12.71 -1.66
C PRO A 253 -46.38 -14.21 -1.33
N TRP A 254 -46.75 -15.04 -2.31
CA TRP A 254 -46.80 -16.49 -2.16
C TRP A 254 -45.60 -17.19 -2.81
N GLY A 255 -44.64 -16.42 -3.30
CA GLY A 255 -43.47 -16.90 -4.03
C GLY A 255 -42.48 -17.66 -3.16
N ALA A 256 -41.37 -18.04 -3.80
CA ALA A 256 -40.32 -18.86 -3.21
C ALA A 256 -39.52 -18.13 -2.12
N LEU A 257 -39.58 -16.79 -2.11
CA LEU A 257 -38.74 -15.95 -1.26
C LEU A 257 -39.31 -15.74 0.14
N PHE A 258 -40.62 -15.85 0.33
CA PHE A 258 -41.28 -15.35 1.55
C PHE A 258 -42.08 -16.42 2.27
N ARG A 259 -42.14 -16.31 3.59
CA ARG A 259 -42.97 -17.16 4.45
C ARG A 259 -44.44 -16.74 4.34
N THR A 260 -45.35 -17.67 4.64
CA THR A 260 -46.80 -17.38 4.65
C THR A 260 -47.15 -16.27 5.64
N SER A 261 -46.38 -16.12 6.72
CA SER A 261 -46.58 -15.09 7.73
C SER A 261 -46.21 -13.68 7.27
N GLU A 262 -45.43 -13.54 6.19
CA GLU A 262 -44.96 -12.25 5.65
C GLU A 262 -45.87 -11.69 4.54
N VAL A 263 -46.81 -12.50 4.03
CA VAL A 263 -47.67 -12.19 2.87
C VAL A 263 -48.28 -10.79 2.93
N THR A 264 -48.81 -10.38 4.09
CA THR A 264 -49.43 -9.05 4.25
C THR A 264 -48.43 -7.91 4.06
N ALA A 265 -47.19 -8.07 4.53
CA ALA A 265 -46.13 -7.07 4.36
C ALA A 265 -45.67 -6.98 2.90
N ILE A 266 -45.57 -8.11 2.20
CA ILE A 266 -45.24 -8.14 0.77
C ILE A 266 -46.32 -7.43 -0.04
N ILE A 267 -47.61 -7.76 0.19
CA ILE A 267 -48.73 -7.07 -0.46
C ILE A 267 -48.68 -5.56 -0.21
N LEU A 268 -48.37 -5.14 1.02
CA LEU A 268 -48.28 -3.72 1.33
C LEU A 268 -47.15 -3.04 0.53
N SER A 269 -46.01 -3.70 0.37
CA SER A 269 -44.90 -3.22 -0.47
C SER A 269 -45.32 -2.99 -1.92
N ASP A 270 -46.07 -3.96 -2.48
CA ASP A 270 -46.57 -3.90 -3.85
C ASP A 270 -47.54 -2.72 -4.02
N VAL A 271 -48.43 -2.51 -3.05
CA VAL A 271 -49.34 -1.35 -3.01
C VAL A 271 -48.55 -0.04 -3.02
N GLY A 272 -47.46 0.05 -2.27
CA GLY A 272 -46.56 1.22 -2.29
C GLY A 272 -46.01 1.52 -3.69
N CYS A 273 -45.46 0.51 -4.36
CA CYS A 273 -44.97 0.66 -5.74
C CYS A 273 -46.10 1.02 -6.72
N LEU A 274 -47.29 0.43 -6.57
CA LEU A 274 -48.47 0.76 -7.39
C LEU A 274 -48.94 2.21 -7.19
N ILE A 275 -48.86 2.75 -5.98
CA ILE A 275 -49.16 4.17 -5.70
C ILE A 275 -48.18 5.08 -6.46
N THR A 276 -46.90 4.73 -6.47
CA THR A 276 -45.89 5.47 -7.26
C THR A 276 -46.19 5.39 -8.74
N LEU A 277 -46.47 4.20 -9.28
CA LEU A 277 -46.86 4.03 -10.69
C LEU A 277 -48.13 4.82 -11.05
N ALA A 278 -49.13 4.83 -10.17
CA ALA A 278 -50.35 5.62 -10.35
C ALA A 278 -50.06 7.13 -10.33
N SER A 279 -49.11 7.57 -9.49
CA SER A 279 -48.66 8.96 -9.43
C SER A 279 -47.90 9.37 -10.69
N LEU A 280 -47.06 8.49 -11.24
CA LEU A 280 -46.39 8.72 -12.53
C LEU A 280 -47.39 8.75 -13.69
N TRP A 281 -48.42 7.90 -13.65
CA TRP A 281 -49.51 7.92 -14.63
C TRP A 281 -50.34 9.21 -14.51
N ALA A 282 -50.64 9.66 -13.30
CA ALA A 282 -51.30 10.94 -13.06
C ALA A 282 -50.46 12.13 -13.54
N LEU A 283 -49.14 12.09 -13.31
CA LEU A 283 -48.20 13.08 -13.84
C LEU A 283 -48.25 13.11 -15.37
N TYR A 284 -48.14 11.95 -16.03
CA TYR A 284 -48.31 11.83 -17.48
C TYR A 284 -49.63 12.42 -17.97
N LYS A 285 -50.75 12.14 -17.27
CA LYS A 285 -52.06 12.70 -17.62
C LYS A 285 -52.13 14.22 -17.46
N SER A 286 -51.48 14.76 -16.44
CA SER A 286 -51.46 16.22 -16.19
C SER A 286 -50.60 16.99 -17.17
N THR A 287 -49.51 16.39 -17.66
CA THR A 287 -48.55 17.04 -18.57
C THR A 287 -48.77 16.71 -20.04
N ALA A 288 -49.51 15.63 -20.33
CA ALA A 288 -49.62 15.02 -21.64
C ALA A 288 -48.26 14.72 -22.31
N SER A 289 -47.19 14.57 -21.52
CA SER A 289 -45.82 14.40 -22.01
C SER A 289 -45.11 13.27 -21.29
N ILE A 290 -44.86 12.18 -22.02
CA ILE A 290 -44.03 11.07 -21.53
C ILE A 290 -42.57 11.50 -21.32
N GLU A 291 -42.11 12.47 -22.11
CA GLU A 291 -40.77 13.04 -21.98
C GLU A 291 -40.58 13.72 -20.61
N GLN A 292 -41.59 14.43 -20.11
CA GLN A 292 -41.52 15.03 -18.78
C GLN A 292 -41.46 13.97 -17.68
N VAL A 293 -42.26 12.90 -17.77
CA VAL A 293 -42.17 11.77 -16.83
C VAL A 293 -40.79 11.12 -16.88
N PHE A 294 -40.23 10.98 -18.08
CA PHE A 294 -38.90 10.42 -18.27
C PHE A 294 -37.84 11.24 -17.55
N TRP A 295 -37.77 12.55 -17.81
CA TRP A 295 -36.74 13.40 -17.23
C TRP A 295 -36.95 13.66 -15.74
N ILE A 296 -38.18 13.88 -15.29
CA ILE A 296 -38.49 14.14 -13.87
C ILE A 296 -38.16 12.94 -13.01
N TYR A 297 -38.44 11.72 -13.51
CA TYR A 297 -38.44 10.52 -12.67
C TYR A 297 -37.60 9.37 -13.22
N ILE A 298 -37.86 8.88 -14.44
CA ILE A 298 -37.23 7.66 -14.95
C ILE A 298 -35.70 7.80 -15.05
N ALA A 299 -35.20 8.94 -15.53
CA ALA A 299 -33.77 9.18 -15.68
C ALA A 299 -33.04 9.28 -14.32
N PRO A 300 -33.49 10.10 -13.33
CA PRO A 300 -32.94 10.06 -11.97
C PRO A 300 -33.04 8.69 -11.31
N TRP A 301 -34.17 7.99 -11.45
CA TRP A 301 -34.37 6.65 -10.91
C TRP A 301 -33.39 5.63 -11.50
N THR A 302 -33.08 5.73 -12.79
CA THR A 302 -32.06 4.88 -13.42
C THR A 302 -30.67 5.12 -12.82
N TRP A 303 -30.34 6.37 -12.44
CA TRP A 303 -29.10 6.65 -11.71
C TRP A 303 -29.10 6.05 -10.30
N VAL A 304 -30.24 6.03 -9.60
CA VAL A 304 -30.35 5.31 -8.31
C VAL A 304 -30.05 3.82 -8.52
N ASN A 305 -30.67 3.19 -9.52
CA ASN A 305 -30.41 1.79 -9.85
C ASN A 305 -28.92 1.53 -10.13
N HIS A 306 -28.27 2.42 -10.90
CA HIS A 306 -26.83 2.33 -11.14
C HIS A 306 -26.03 2.36 -9.83
N TRP A 307 -26.27 3.36 -8.99
CA TRP A 307 -25.47 3.52 -7.77
C TRP A 307 -25.68 2.37 -6.79
N ILE A 308 -26.92 1.94 -6.54
CA ILE A 308 -27.17 0.85 -5.58
C ILE A 308 -26.60 -0.48 -6.07
N VAL A 309 -26.65 -0.74 -7.38
CA VAL A 309 -26.02 -1.94 -7.98
C VAL A 309 -24.51 -1.84 -7.88
N MET A 310 -23.92 -0.70 -8.22
CA MET A 310 -22.46 -0.52 -8.18
C MET A 310 -21.91 -0.60 -6.76
N ILE A 311 -22.56 0.06 -5.78
CA ILE A 311 -22.25 0.01 -4.34
C ILE A 311 -22.22 -1.45 -3.90
N THR A 312 -23.37 -2.13 -4.02
CA THR A 312 -23.53 -3.52 -3.57
C THR A 312 -22.54 -4.46 -4.28
N TYR A 313 -22.38 -4.34 -5.60
CA TYR A 313 -21.51 -5.23 -6.35
C TYR A 313 -20.03 -5.08 -5.92
N LEU A 314 -19.51 -3.86 -5.83
CA LEU A 314 -18.10 -3.61 -5.51
C LEU A 314 -17.74 -3.90 -4.06
N HIS A 315 -18.69 -3.79 -3.13
CA HIS A 315 -18.46 -4.16 -1.72
C HIS A 315 -18.35 -5.67 -1.51
N HIS A 316 -19.07 -6.45 -2.31
CA HIS A 316 -19.18 -7.90 -2.15
C HIS A 316 -18.35 -8.70 -3.16
N THR A 317 -17.78 -8.05 -4.17
CA THR A 317 -17.07 -8.68 -5.29
C THR A 317 -15.69 -8.04 -5.46
N HIS A 318 -14.64 -8.80 -5.15
CA HIS A 318 -13.25 -8.42 -5.39
C HIS A 318 -12.34 -9.66 -5.31
N PRO A 319 -11.21 -9.74 -6.05
CA PRO A 319 -10.33 -10.91 -6.01
C PRO A 319 -9.74 -11.28 -4.65
N SER A 320 -9.75 -10.32 -3.70
CA SER A 320 -9.27 -10.49 -2.32
C SER A 320 -10.39 -10.81 -1.31
N ILE A 321 -11.63 -10.98 -1.77
CA ILE A 321 -12.77 -11.27 -0.90
C ILE A 321 -13.18 -12.73 -1.09
N PRO A 322 -13.12 -13.57 -0.04
CA PRO A 322 -13.52 -14.96 -0.13
C PRO A 322 -15.05 -15.14 -0.08
N LYS A 323 -15.49 -16.35 -0.42
CA LYS A 323 -16.83 -16.90 -0.18
C LYS A 323 -16.68 -18.22 0.57
N TYR A 324 -17.67 -18.59 1.37
CA TYR A 324 -17.54 -19.73 2.28
C TYR A 324 -18.60 -20.78 1.99
N THR A 325 -18.18 -22.04 2.06
CA THR A 325 -19.09 -23.20 2.06
C THR A 325 -19.88 -23.24 3.36
N SER A 326 -20.95 -24.04 3.39
CA SER A 326 -21.77 -24.24 4.60
C SER A 326 -20.98 -24.68 5.85
N GLN A 327 -19.84 -25.35 5.68
CA GLN A 327 -19.06 -25.94 6.78
C GLN A 327 -18.12 -24.92 7.44
N GLU A 328 -17.54 -24.01 6.66
CA GLU A 328 -16.55 -23.03 7.14
C GLU A 328 -17.15 -21.67 7.45
N TRP A 329 -18.36 -21.39 6.96
CA TRP A 329 -18.98 -20.10 7.15
C TRP A 329 -19.28 -19.86 8.64
N THR A 330 -18.89 -18.69 9.12
CA THR A 330 -19.37 -18.10 10.37
C THR A 330 -19.92 -16.71 10.10
N PHE A 331 -20.77 -16.18 10.99
CA PHE A 331 -21.29 -14.83 10.82
C PHE A 331 -20.16 -13.79 10.68
N ILE A 332 -19.12 -13.87 11.52
CA ILE A 332 -18.01 -12.91 11.49
C ILE A 332 -17.29 -13.01 10.14
N LEU A 333 -16.88 -14.22 9.74
CA LEU A 333 -16.20 -14.43 8.46
C LEU A 333 -17.01 -13.90 7.28
N GLY A 334 -18.31 -14.18 7.27
CA GLY A 334 -19.25 -13.71 6.25
C GLY A 334 -19.40 -12.20 6.21
N ALA A 335 -19.65 -11.58 7.37
CA ALA A 335 -19.82 -10.13 7.50
C ALA A 335 -18.53 -9.36 7.14
N THR A 336 -17.35 -9.90 7.50
CA THR A 336 -16.05 -9.32 7.15
C THR A 336 -15.57 -9.67 5.74
N ALA A 337 -16.21 -10.62 5.05
CA ALA A 337 -15.98 -10.89 3.63
C ALA A 337 -16.70 -9.86 2.72
N THR A 338 -16.54 -8.60 3.11
CA THR A 338 -16.92 -7.40 2.39
C THR A 338 -15.77 -6.40 2.48
N MET A 339 -15.80 -5.33 1.70
CA MET A 339 -14.76 -4.30 1.77
C MET A 339 -15.33 -2.91 1.69
N ASP A 340 -14.67 -1.96 2.36
CA ASP A 340 -15.05 -0.56 2.29
C ASP A 340 -14.47 0.11 1.04
N ARG A 341 -15.29 0.95 0.40
CA ARG A 341 -15.01 1.53 -0.90
C ARG A 341 -15.07 3.06 -0.88
N TYR A 342 -13.93 3.71 -1.13
CA TYR A 342 -13.84 5.17 -1.15
C TYR A 342 -13.79 5.70 -2.57
N PHE A 343 -14.56 6.76 -2.84
CA PHE A 343 -14.47 7.49 -4.10
C PHE A 343 -13.13 8.25 -4.16
N SER A 344 -12.39 8.09 -5.26
CA SER A 344 -11.22 8.92 -5.55
C SER A 344 -11.62 10.38 -5.75
N TRP A 345 -10.76 11.31 -5.34
CA TRP A 345 -10.89 12.74 -5.60
C TRP A 345 -11.01 13.02 -7.11
N PRO A 346 -11.83 13.99 -7.53
CA PRO A 346 -12.62 14.93 -6.70
C PRO A 346 -13.97 14.39 -6.21
N PHE A 347 -14.30 13.13 -6.45
CA PHE A 347 -15.64 12.57 -6.22
C PHE A 347 -15.90 12.06 -4.79
N GLY A 348 -14.96 12.24 -3.86
CA GLY A 348 -15.07 11.80 -2.45
C GLY A 348 -16.34 12.29 -1.73
N ILE A 349 -16.85 13.46 -2.10
CA ILE A 349 -18.11 14.01 -1.56
C ILE A 349 -19.33 13.14 -1.90
N ILE A 350 -19.29 12.39 -3.00
CA ILE A 350 -20.40 11.49 -3.38
C ILE A 350 -20.56 10.41 -2.31
N GLY A 351 -19.49 9.68 -1.97
CA GLY A 351 -19.52 8.63 -0.95
C GLY A 351 -19.87 9.14 0.46
N THR A 352 -19.28 10.27 0.85
CA THR A 352 -19.39 10.76 2.24
C THR A 352 -20.64 11.61 2.49
N HIS A 353 -21.05 12.45 1.54
CA HIS A 353 -22.17 13.37 1.74
C HIS A 353 -23.49 12.83 1.20
N PHE A 354 -23.51 12.40 -0.07
CA PHE A 354 -24.73 11.93 -0.73
C PHE A 354 -25.04 10.49 -0.37
N PHE A 355 -24.02 9.64 -0.27
CA PHE A 355 -24.19 8.22 0.08
C PHE A 355 -23.96 7.93 1.55
N HIS A 356 -23.99 8.96 2.41
CA HIS A 356 -24.09 8.76 3.85
C HIS A 356 -23.00 7.88 4.46
N ASN A 357 -21.81 7.83 3.84
CA ASN A 357 -20.70 6.94 4.18
C ASN A 357 -20.96 5.44 3.99
N ILE A 358 -22.12 5.01 3.45
CA ILE A 358 -22.38 3.58 3.23
C ILE A 358 -21.34 2.95 2.30
N SER A 359 -20.80 3.74 1.34
CA SER A 359 -19.75 3.23 0.48
C SER A 359 -18.45 3.01 1.25
N THR A 360 -18.13 3.88 2.21
CA THR A 360 -16.82 3.92 2.89
C THR A 360 -16.77 3.20 4.24
N ASP A 361 -17.91 2.75 4.75
CA ASP A 361 -18.10 2.15 6.08
C ASP A 361 -19.17 1.03 5.98
N HIS A 362 -19.00 0.13 5.02
CA HIS A 362 -19.91 -0.97 4.70
C HIS A 362 -19.65 -2.23 5.54
N VAL A 363 -18.40 -2.51 5.89
CA VAL A 363 -18.05 -3.67 6.73
C VAL A 363 -18.70 -3.55 8.10
N ILE A 364 -18.64 -2.36 8.73
CA ILE A 364 -19.32 -2.11 9.99
C ILE A 364 -20.84 -2.24 9.85
N HIS A 365 -21.38 -1.90 8.68
CA HIS A 365 -22.80 -2.05 8.38
C HIS A 365 -23.22 -3.53 8.33
N HIS A 366 -22.36 -4.44 7.83
CA HIS A 366 -22.60 -5.89 7.90
C HIS A 366 -22.45 -6.45 9.31
N LEU A 367 -21.45 -5.97 10.04
CA LEU A 367 -21.21 -6.43 11.40
C LEU A 367 -22.29 -5.97 12.38
N PHE A 368 -22.73 -4.72 12.29
CA PHE A 368 -23.65 -4.08 13.23
C PHE A 368 -24.63 -3.14 12.49
N SER A 369 -25.53 -3.70 11.69
CA SER A 369 -26.43 -2.95 10.80
C SER A 369 -27.37 -1.96 11.49
N LYS A 370 -27.56 -2.08 12.81
CA LYS A 370 -28.36 -1.17 13.65
C LYS A 370 -27.65 0.15 13.98
N ILE A 371 -26.36 0.28 13.69
CA ILE A 371 -25.61 1.53 13.88
C ILE A 371 -26.06 2.53 12.81
N PRO A 372 -26.55 3.74 13.20
CA PRO A 372 -26.88 4.78 12.24
C PRO A 372 -25.66 5.22 11.44
N HIS A 373 -25.87 5.58 10.18
CA HIS A 373 -24.85 5.95 9.20
C HIS A 373 -23.94 7.10 9.66
N TYR A 374 -24.46 8.05 10.45
CA TYR A 374 -23.68 9.14 11.01
C TYR A 374 -22.73 8.72 12.15
N TYR A 375 -22.91 7.52 12.71
CA TYR A 375 -21.96 6.89 13.64
C TYR A 375 -21.15 5.76 12.99
N ALA A 376 -21.44 5.38 11.74
CA ALA A 376 -20.76 4.30 11.05
C ALA A 376 -19.24 4.52 10.98
N ARG A 377 -18.77 5.73 10.69
CA ARG A 377 -17.33 6.05 10.67
C ARG A 377 -16.66 5.85 12.04
N GLU A 378 -17.31 6.32 13.11
CA GLU A 378 -16.80 6.20 14.47
C GLU A 378 -16.72 4.71 14.88
N ALA A 379 -17.76 3.95 14.58
CA ALA A 379 -17.79 2.52 14.84
C ALA A 379 -16.78 1.73 13.98
N THR A 380 -16.60 2.10 12.70
CA THR A 380 -15.55 1.57 11.83
C THR A 380 -14.18 1.79 12.45
N ASN A 381 -13.86 3.03 12.86
CA ASN A 381 -12.56 3.35 13.45
C ASN A 381 -12.26 2.53 14.71
N ALA A 382 -13.29 2.13 15.47
CA ALA A 382 -13.13 1.30 16.66
C ALA A 382 -12.83 -0.19 16.36
N ILE A 383 -13.47 -0.79 15.35
CA ILE A 383 -13.29 -2.23 15.04
C ILE A 383 -12.06 -2.53 14.20
N VAL A 384 -11.60 -1.52 13.46
CA VAL A 384 -10.57 -1.66 12.45
C VAL A 384 -9.20 -2.07 13.02
N PRO A 385 -8.72 -1.52 14.15
CA PRO A 385 -7.51 -2.00 14.82
C PRO A 385 -7.61 -3.46 15.29
N LEU A 386 -8.81 -3.94 15.62
CA LEU A 386 -9.03 -5.33 16.06
C LEU A 386 -9.02 -6.31 14.88
N LEU A 387 -9.64 -5.95 13.76
CA LEU A 387 -9.70 -6.81 12.58
C LEU A 387 -8.38 -6.84 11.79
N GLY A 388 -7.54 -5.81 11.90
CA GLY A 388 -6.22 -5.77 11.27
C GLY A 388 -6.25 -6.06 9.77
N GLN A 389 -5.49 -7.06 9.32
CA GLN A 389 -5.39 -7.44 7.91
C GLN A 389 -6.66 -8.10 7.34
N GLN A 390 -7.60 -8.55 8.20
CA GLN A 390 -8.86 -9.14 7.74
C GLN A 390 -9.81 -8.06 7.20
N TYR A 391 -9.67 -6.82 7.68
CA TYR A 391 -10.49 -5.72 7.26
C TYR A 391 -9.97 -5.13 5.93
N LYS A 392 -10.81 -5.17 4.89
CA LYS A 392 -10.43 -4.79 3.51
C LYS A 392 -10.96 -3.40 3.14
N ARG A 393 -10.13 -2.58 2.48
CA ARG A 393 -10.52 -1.30 1.87
C ARG A 393 -10.03 -1.20 0.42
N GLY A 394 -10.69 -0.39 -0.40
CA GLY A 394 -10.23 -0.10 -1.76
C GLY A 394 -10.96 1.06 -2.43
N ALA A 395 -10.53 1.44 -3.62
CA ALA A 395 -11.19 2.51 -4.37
C ALA A 395 -12.60 2.09 -4.87
N PHE A 396 -13.46 3.08 -5.08
CA PHE A 396 -14.76 2.97 -5.74
C PHE A 396 -14.71 3.67 -7.09
N GLY A 397 -15.13 2.99 -8.17
CA GLY A 397 -15.14 3.62 -9.49
C GLY A 397 -15.20 2.63 -10.65
N TRP A 398 -15.12 3.19 -11.86
CA TRP A 398 -15.24 2.45 -13.11
C TRP A 398 -14.16 1.39 -13.30
N ASP A 399 -12.91 1.67 -12.92
CA ASP A 399 -11.81 0.71 -13.08
C ASP A 399 -11.97 -0.51 -12.16
N GLN A 400 -12.54 -0.29 -10.97
CA GLN A 400 -12.85 -1.36 -10.02
C GLN A 400 -14.04 -2.20 -10.49
N LEU A 401 -15.01 -1.56 -11.17
CA LEU A 401 -16.11 -2.25 -11.82
C LEU A 401 -15.63 -3.14 -12.98
N LYS A 402 -14.78 -2.60 -13.85
CA LYS A 402 -14.10 -3.38 -14.89
C LYS A 402 -13.30 -4.55 -14.32
N LEU A 403 -12.48 -4.28 -13.29
CA LEU A 403 -11.67 -5.30 -12.64
C LEU A 403 -12.54 -6.41 -12.08
N SER A 404 -13.64 -6.08 -11.40
CA SER A 404 -14.56 -7.08 -10.84
C SER A 404 -15.24 -7.89 -11.94
N PHE A 405 -15.66 -7.25 -13.03
CA PHE A 405 -16.25 -7.95 -14.18
C PHE A 405 -15.27 -8.77 -15.01
N ALA A 406 -13.97 -8.53 -14.93
CA ALA A 406 -12.96 -9.35 -15.59
C ALA A 406 -12.44 -10.47 -14.66
N ARG A 407 -12.28 -10.17 -13.37
CA ARG A 407 -11.55 -11.03 -12.42
C ARG A 407 -12.42 -11.81 -11.44
N CYS A 408 -13.74 -11.60 -11.44
CA CYS A 408 -14.65 -12.21 -10.46
C CYS A 408 -15.82 -12.95 -11.13
N GLN A 409 -15.53 -13.85 -12.08
CA GLN A 409 -16.56 -14.57 -12.84
C GLN A 409 -17.10 -15.80 -12.13
N TRP A 410 -16.22 -16.59 -11.51
CA TRP A 410 -16.57 -17.77 -10.71
C TRP A 410 -15.68 -17.82 -9.48
N VAL A 411 -16.00 -18.76 -8.58
CA VAL A 411 -15.15 -19.08 -7.42
C VAL A 411 -14.70 -20.54 -7.44
N GLU A 412 -13.52 -20.79 -6.88
CA GLU A 412 -12.94 -22.11 -6.66
C GLU A 412 -12.06 -22.10 -5.41
N ALA A 413 -11.72 -23.28 -4.88
CA ALA A 413 -10.81 -23.38 -3.73
C ALA A 413 -9.39 -22.91 -4.11
N ASP A 414 -8.70 -22.28 -3.17
CA ASP A 414 -7.33 -21.80 -3.36
C ASP A 414 -6.53 -22.05 -2.08
N GLU A 415 -5.84 -23.19 -2.02
CA GLU A 415 -5.05 -23.56 -0.83
C GLU A 415 -3.95 -22.55 -0.51
N ALA A 416 -3.41 -21.86 -1.52
CA ALA A 416 -2.57 -20.70 -1.27
C ALA A 416 -3.46 -19.68 -0.55
N LYS A 417 -4.44 -19.08 -1.25
CA LYS A 417 -5.50 -18.18 -0.70
C LYS A 417 -5.81 -18.38 0.80
N ASP A 418 -6.14 -19.62 1.10
CA ASP A 418 -6.54 -20.11 2.41
C ASP A 418 -5.38 -20.10 3.41
N ASN A 419 -4.19 -20.55 3.01
CA ASN A 419 -2.97 -20.44 3.79
C ASN A 419 -2.49 -18.99 4.02
N ALA A 420 -2.62 -18.02 3.10
CA ALA A 420 -2.30 -16.61 3.44
C ALA A 420 -3.28 -16.06 4.48
N ASN A 421 -4.54 -16.49 4.40
CA ASN A 421 -5.56 -16.13 5.37
C ASN A 421 -5.31 -16.80 6.74
N LEU A 422 -4.75 -18.02 6.79
CA LEU A 422 -4.47 -18.79 8.02
C LEU A 422 -3.07 -18.53 8.62
N SER A 423 -2.05 -18.31 7.79
CA SER A 423 -0.62 -18.16 8.16
C SER A 423 -0.30 -16.85 8.88
N THR A 424 -1.29 -15.96 9.05
CA THR A 424 -1.12 -14.81 9.93
C THR A 424 -1.10 -15.17 11.42
N GLN A 425 -1.37 -16.42 11.86
CA GLN A 425 -1.41 -16.73 13.31
C GLN A 425 -0.96 -18.12 13.82
N GLU A 426 -0.33 -18.99 13.02
CA GLU A 426 0.23 -20.27 13.53
C GLU A 426 1.67 -20.53 13.06
N ALA A 427 2.62 -19.79 13.62
CA ALA A 427 4.00 -20.25 13.78
C ALA A 427 4.26 -20.38 15.29
N GLY A 428 3.86 -21.49 15.89
CA GLY A 428 4.04 -21.70 17.33
C GLY A 428 3.79 -23.13 17.82
N GLU A 429 2.63 -23.74 17.53
CA GLU A 429 2.27 -24.99 18.19
C GLU A 429 1.44 -25.93 17.32
N ARG A 430 2.10 -26.68 16.41
CA ARG A 430 1.75 -28.07 16.03
C ARG A 430 2.72 -28.61 14.98
N ALA A 431 3.99 -28.72 15.37
CA ALA A 431 4.96 -29.57 14.69
C ALA A 431 5.12 -30.90 15.45
N SER A 432 4.04 -31.64 15.66
CA SER A 432 4.07 -33.09 15.89
C SER A 432 2.66 -33.68 15.89
N GLU A 433 2.23 -34.24 14.76
CA GLU A 433 1.66 -35.59 14.64
C GLU A 433 0.86 -35.74 13.34
N LYS A 434 1.36 -36.65 12.50
CA LYS A 434 0.64 -37.43 11.48
C LYS A 434 -0.02 -36.68 10.32
N ALA A 435 0.73 -36.66 9.22
CA ALA A 435 0.20 -36.88 7.89
C ALA A 435 -0.70 -38.13 7.85
N THR A 436 -2.02 -37.94 7.73
CA THR A 436 -3.00 -38.79 7.04
C THR A 436 -4.40 -38.22 7.28
N GLU A 437 -4.81 -37.23 6.49
CA GLU A 437 -6.18 -37.06 5.97
C GLU A 437 -6.17 -35.85 5.03
N LYS A 438 -6.75 -36.01 3.83
CA LYS A 438 -6.97 -34.91 2.89
C LYS A 438 -7.87 -33.88 3.57
N SER A 439 -7.35 -32.72 3.97
CA SER A 439 -8.17 -31.58 4.35
C SER A 439 -8.74 -30.94 3.07
N SER A 440 -9.93 -31.36 2.69
CA SER A 440 -10.68 -30.81 1.57
C SER A 440 -11.54 -29.61 1.99
N GLY A 441 -11.24 -28.41 1.49
CA GLY A 441 -12.22 -27.33 1.22
C GLY A 441 -12.28 -26.13 2.17
N HIS A 442 -11.35 -25.17 2.06
CA HIS A 442 -11.06 -24.17 3.12
C HIS A 442 -11.66 -22.76 2.93
N SER A 443 -11.60 -22.12 1.76
CA SER A 443 -12.46 -20.97 1.36
C SER A 443 -12.49 -20.89 -0.17
N LEU A 444 -13.49 -20.21 -0.74
CA LEU A 444 -13.63 -20.09 -2.18
C LEU A 444 -13.27 -18.68 -2.63
N TRP A 445 -12.47 -18.59 -3.68
CA TRP A 445 -11.90 -17.33 -4.15
C TRP A 445 -12.26 -17.04 -5.58
N TYR A 446 -12.46 -15.77 -5.88
CA TYR A 446 -12.75 -15.30 -7.23
C TYR A 446 -11.60 -15.58 -8.20
N ARG A 447 -11.98 -15.97 -9.42
CA ARG A 447 -11.10 -16.17 -10.57
C ARG A 447 -11.55 -15.34 -11.77
N SER A 448 -10.55 -14.95 -12.57
CA SER A 448 -10.77 -14.33 -13.86
C SER A 448 -11.30 -15.31 -14.88
N GLY A 449 -12.02 -14.78 -15.86
CA GLY A 449 -12.39 -15.54 -17.04
C GLY A 449 -11.20 -16.03 -17.87
N PRO A 450 -11.49 -16.82 -18.92
CA PRO A 450 -10.47 -17.52 -19.67
C PRO A 450 -9.47 -16.58 -20.38
N SER A 451 -8.25 -17.05 -20.62
CA SER A 451 -7.20 -16.34 -21.35
C SER A 451 -6.31 -17.32 -22.10
N PRO A 452 -5.96 -17.06 -23.37
CA PRO A 452 -4.65 -17.45 -23.83
C PRO A 452 -3.81 -16.21 -24.14
N SER A 453 -2.58 -16.18 -23.62
CA SER A 453 -1.45 -15.63 -24.36
C SER A 453 -0.72 -16.78 -25.09
N PRO A 454 -0.17 -16.57 -26.30
CA PRO A 454 0.63 -17.57 -26.98
C PRO A 454 1.86 -17.91 -26.13
N GLU A 455 2.08 -19.20 -25.91
CA GLU A 455 3.38 -19.84 -25.67
C GLU A 455 4.46 -19.01 -24.94
N TYR A 456 4.55 -19.16 -23.63
CA TYR A 456 5.78 -19.64 -23.00
C TYR A 456 5.48 -20.13 -21.58
N ARG A 457 5.46 -21.45 -21.39
CA ARG A 457 5.62 -22.05 -20.05
C ARG A 457 7.10 -22.37 -19.89
N MET A 458 7.78 -21.67 -18.99
CA MET A 458 8.80 -22.31 -18.16
C MET A 458 8.52 -22.01 -16.69
N ARG A 459 8.16 -23.09 -15.98
CA ARG A 459 7.93 -23.28 -14.55
C ARG A 459 8.16 -22.07 -13.63
N GLN A 460 7.06 -21.51 -13.16
CA GLN A 460 6.96 -20.90 -11.82
C GLN A 460 6.16 -21.84 -10.93
N SER A 461 6.68 -22.11 -9.74
CA SER A 461 5.94 -22.74 -8.65
C SER A 461 6.09 -21.89 -7.39
N ALA A 462 4.93 -21.55 -6.83
CA ALA A 462 4.65 -21.14 -5.45
C ALA A 462 4.94 -19.68 -5.04
N GLN A 463 3.91 -19.12 -4.37
CA GLN A 463 3.89 -17.95 -3.47
C GLN A 463 3.56 -16.56 -4.06
N ASP A 464 2.34 -16.45 -4.63
CA ASP A 464 1.55 -15.21 -4.57
C ASP A 464 0.53 -15.35 -3.43
N GLU A 465 0.98 -15.01 -2.23
CA GLU A 465 0.26 -15.10 -0.97
C GLU A 465 0.62 -13.87 -0.11
N ALA A 466 -0.40 -13.15 0.35
CA ALA A 466 -0.37 -12.04 1.31
C ALA A 466 0.07 -10.64 0.81
N ALA A 467 -0.91 -9.73 0.67
CA ALA A 467 -0.78 -8.36 1.13
C ALA A 467 -2.16 -7.70 1.35
N CYS A 468 -2.52 -7.48 2.61
CA CYS A 468 -3.54 -6.52 3.03
C CYS A 468 -2.91 -5.62 4.10
N PRO A 469 -2.85 -4.29 3.91
CA PRO A 469 -2.19 -3.39 4.86
C PRO A 469 -3.14 -2.96 6.00
N PRO A 470 -2.60 -2.56 7.17
CA PRO A 470 -3.40 -2.02 8.27
C PRO A 470 -3.67 -0.52 8.10
N THR A 471 -4.70 -0.06 8.79
CA THR A 471 -5.29 1.28 8.79
C THR A 471 -4.82 2.15 9.98
N PRO A 472 -4.73 3.49 9.84
CA PRO A 472 -4.27 4.40 10.91
C PRO A 472 -5.40 5.02 11.75
N SER A 473 -5.11 5.28 13.03
CA SER A 473 -5.92 6.04 13.99
C SER A 473 -5.67 7.56 13.93
N GLU A 474 -6.75 8.34 13.81
CA GLU A 474 -7.06 9.66 14.38
C GLU A 474 -6.07 10.85 14.46
N TYR A 475 -4.92 10.86 13.79
CA TYR A 475 -4.12 12.10 13.61
C TYR A 475 -4.31 12.80 12.23
N SER A 476 -5.15 12.25 11.33
CA SER A 476 -5.08 12.56 9.89
C SER A 476 -5.98 13.67 9.33
N CYS A 477 -6.64 14.51 10.13
CA CYS A 477 -7.56 15.52 9.56
C CYS A 477 -6.86 16.64 8.76
N ASN A 478 -5.54 16.81 8.88
CA ASN A 478 -4.78 17.83 8.12
C ASN A 478 -3.99 17.27 6.91
N LEU A 479 -3.85 15.94 6.76
CA LEU A 479 -3.09 15.31 5.66
C LEU A 479 -3.95 14.91 4.45
N ILE A 480 -5.28 14.83 4.60
CA ILE A 480 -6.20 14.36 3.53
C ILE A 480 -6.28 15.31 2.32
N LYS A 481 -5.78 16.55 2.43
CA LYS A 481 -5.72 17.48 1.29
C LYS A 481 -4.64 17.14 0.26
N ASN A 482 -3.61 16.36 0.61
CA ASN A 482 -2.47 16.11 -0.28
C ASN A 482 -2.59 14.83 -1.12
N ARG A 483 -3.66 14.04 -0.97
CA ARG A 483 -3.66 12.65 -1.45
C ARG A 483 -4.04 12.43 -2.92
N ILE A 484 -4.38 13.46 -3.70
CA ILE A 484 -4.61 13.33 -5.16
C ILE A 484 -4.01 14.53 -5.88
N ARG A 485 -2.69 14.58 -5.87
CA ARG A 485 -1.90 15.29 -6.88
C ARG A 485 -1.03 14.24 -7.56
N SER A 486 -1.03 14.22 -8.89
CA SER A 486 0.06 13.59 -9.63
C SER A 486 1.38 14.16 -9.10
N SER A 487 2.40 13.32 -8.95
CA SER A 487 3.75 13.74 -8.55
C SER A 487 4.30 14.97 -9.29
N LYS A 488 3.82 15.23 -10.52
CA LYS A 488 4.08 16.46 -11.30
C LYS A 488 3.73 17.78 -10.60
N ASN A 489 3.03 17.72 -9.47
CA ASN A 489 2.67 18.88 -8.65
C ASN A 489 3.28 18.83 -7.23
N MET A 490 4.24 17.94 -6.95
CA MET A 490 4.84 17.83 -5.62
C MET A 490 6.06 18.75 -5.46
N ARG A 491 6.09 19.52 -4.37
CA ARG A 491 7.26 20.31 -3.98
C ARG A 491 8.02 19.59 -2.88
N VAL A 492 9.31 19.35 -3.11
CA VAL A 492 10.17 18.57 -2.21
C VAL A 492 11.23 19.48 -1.59
N LEU A 493 11.47 19.34 -0.28
CA LEU A 493 12.62 19.92 0.41
C LEU A 493 13.66 18.84 0.69
N LEU A 494 14.78 18.90 -0.01
CA LEU A 494 15.92 18.02 0.17
C LEU A 494 16.98 18.72 1.03
N ILE A 495 17.44 18.08 2.10
CA ILE A 495 18.41 18.67 3.02
C ILE A 495 19.73 17.95 2.86
N GLY A 496 20.80 18.71 2.59
CA GLY A 496 22.16 18.24 2.40
C GLY A 496 22.89 18.92 1.25
N LYS A 497 24.11 18.46 0.99
CA LYS A 497 25.05 19.06 0.03
C LYS A 497 26.02 18.06 -0.63
N GLY A 498 25.88 16.77 -0.35
CA GLY A 498 26.75 15.71 -0.84
C GLY A 498 26.34 15.18 -2.21
N GLY A 499 27.05 14.14 -2.66
CA GLY A 499 26.78 13.46 -3.93
C GLY A 499 25.46 12.71 -3.89
N ARG A 500 25.13 12.13 -2.73
CA ARG A 500 23.83 11.53 -2.45
C ARG A 500 22.67 12.50 -2.69
N GLU A 501 22.75 13.72 -2.15
CA GLU A 501 21.69 14.71 -2.35
C GLU A 501 21.61 15.18 -3.81
N HIS A 502 22.74 15.28 -4.52
CA HIS A 502 22.68 15.55 -5.95
C HIS A 502 21.94 14.41 -6.70
N ALA A 503 22.28 13.15 -6.45
CA ALA A 503 21.59 12.01 -7.08
C ALA A 503 20.10 11.94 -6.75
N LEU A 504 19.71 12.25 -5.51
CA LEU A 504 18.32 12.36 -5.11
C LEU A 504 17.61 13.50 -5.83
N ALA A 505 18.19 14.70 -5.86
CA ALA A 505 17.64 15.85 -6.59
C ALA A 505 17.48 15.54 -8.09
N TRP A 506 18.45 14.86 -8.70
CA TRP A 506 18.38 14.41 -10.09
C TRP A 506 17.24 13.43 -10.36
N LYS A 507 17.00 12.46 -9.46
CA LYS A 507 15.91 11.50 -9.64
C LYS A 507 14.55 12.15 -9.38
N LEU A 508 14.45 13.01 -8.36
CA LEU A 508 13.23 13.71 -7.98
C LEU A 508 12.82 14.76 -9.03
N SER A 509 13.77 15.46 -9.66
CA SER A 509 13.48 16.50 -10.65
C SER A 509 12.79 15.96 -11.91
N GLN A 510 12.86 14.66 -12.16
CA GLN A 510 12.20 13.99 -13.29
C GLN A 510 10.68 14.00 -13.14
N THR A 511 10.16 14.04 -11.90
CA THR A 511 8.73 13.91 -11.61
C THR A 511 8.17 15.01 -10.72
N ALA A 512 8.96 15.62 -9.83
CA ALA A 512 8.52 16.67 -8.92
C ALA A 512 8.27 18.03 -9.62
N GLU A 513 7.34 18.82 -9.08
CA GLU A 513 7.12 20.21 -9.51
C GLU A 513 8.35 21.06 -9.25
N HIS A 514 8.91 20.94 -8.05
CA HIS A 514 10.12 21.68 -7.65
C HIS A 514 10.86 20.94 -6.53
N VAL A 515 12.20 20.92 -6.59
CA VAL A 515 13.07 20.39 -5.55
C VAL A 515 13.91 21.53 -4.98
N PHE A 516 13.63 21.90 -3.74
CA PHE A 516 14.41 22.88 -2.98
C PHE A 516 15.51 22.14 -2.22
N VAL A 517 16.77 22.55 -2.36
CA VAL A 517 17.92 21.88 -1.73
C VAL A 517 18.57 22.82 -0.71
N VAL A 518 18.75 22.37 0.54
CA VAL A 518 19.35 23.18 1.61
C VAL A 518 20.66 22.55 2.11
N PRO A 519 21.83 23.19 1.93
CA PRO A 519 22.10 24.32 1.05
C PRO A 519 22.34 23.90 -0.42
N GLY A 520 22.45 22.60 -0.69
CA GLY A 520 22.90 22.09 -1.99
C GLY A 520 24.39 22.33 -2.24
N ASN A 521 24.81 22.10 -3.48
CA ASN A 521 26.20 22.26 -3.92
C ASN A 521 26.29 22.86 -5.33
N GLY A 522 27.51 22.98 -5.87
CA GLY A 522 27.74 23.56 -7.20
C GLY A 522 27.01 22.85 -8.34
N GLY A 523 26.72 21.55 -8.19
CA GLY A 523 25.97 20.79 -9.18
C GLY A 523 24.46 20.98 -9.09
N THR A 524 23.89 20.94 -7.87
CA THR A 524 22.45 21.15 -7.67
C THR A 524 22.00 22.56 -8.04
N ALA A 525 22.91 23.54 -8.03
CA ALA A 525 22.63 24.93 -8.40
C ALA A 525 22.27 25.12 -9.88
N SER A 526 22.70 24.22 -10.77
CA SER A 526 22.54 24.36 -12.22
C SER A 526 22.05 23.08 -12.90
N MET A 527 21.38 22.20 -12.14
CA MET A 527 21.05 20.86 -12.64
C MET A 527 19.80 20.81 -13.52
N ALA A 528 18.77 21.57 -13.15
CA ALA A 528 17.47 21.55 -13.81
C ALA A 528 16.69 22.80 -13.40
N PRO A 529 15.78 23.31 -14.25
CA PRO A 529 15.03 24.53 -13.97
C PRO A 529 14.10 24.42 -12.75
N ASN A 530 13.69 23.21 -12.38
CA ASN A 530 12.84 22.92 -11.22
C ASN A 530 13.66 22.53 -9.96
N VAL A 531 14.95 22.84 -9.91
CA VAL A 531 15.80 22.61 -8.73
C VAL A 531 16.41 23.93 -8.27
N SER A 532 16.37 24.20 -6.97
CA SER A 532 16.91 25.46 -6.43
C SER A 532 17.60 25.26 -5.09
N ASN A 533 18.82 25.80 -4.97
CA ASN A 533 19.56 25.83 -3.73
C ASN A 533 19.09 26.99 -2.83
N ILE A 534 18.98 26.73 -1.53
CA ILE A 534 18.58 27.71 -0.52
C ILE A 534 19.67 27.78 0.55
N ALA A 535 20.38 28.90 0.60
CA ALA A 535 21.55 29.08 1.47
C ALA A 535 21.30 29.87 2.76
N ASN A 536 20.11 30.47 2.92
CA ASN A 536 19.80 31.38 4.04
C ASN A 536 19.22 30.68 5.29
N VAL A 537 19.09 29.36 5.26
CA VAL A 537 18.64 28.55 6.41
C VAL A 537 19.68 27.46 6.66
N ALA A 538 20.11 27.31 7.91
CA ALA A 538 21.05 26.27 8.30
C ALA A 538 20.37 24.90 8.39
N MET A 539 21.07 23.82 8.06
CA MET A 539 20.53 22.46 8.17
C MET A 539 20.16 22.07 9.61
N SER A 540 20.85 22.66 10.59
CA SER A 540 20.58 22.47 12.03
C SER A 540 19.45 23.36 12.57
N ASP A 541 18.96 24.33 11.80
CA ASP A 541 17.83 25.17 12.21
C ASP A 541 16.50 24.52 11.80
N PHE A 542 16.10 23.47 12.52
CA PHE A 542 14.90 22.70 12.19
C PHE A 542 13.63 23.56 12.19
N GLN A 543 13.55 24.57 13.06
CA GLN A 543 12.40 25.47 13.10
C GLN A 543 12.39 26.44 11.91
N GLY A 544 13.56 26.94 11.51
CA GLY A 544 13.74 27.68 10.26
C GLY A 544 13.37 26.85 9.04
N LEU A 545 13.77 25.58 9.00
CA LEU A 545 13.42 24.64 7.92
C LEU A 545 11.91 24.36 7.84
N VAL A 546 11.21 24.21 8.97
CA VAL A 546 9.74 24.09 9.00
C VAL A 546 9.08 25.35 8.46
N THR A 547 9.58 26.53 8.84
CA THR A 547 9.06 27.82 8.36
C THR A 547 9.23 27.93 6.85
N LEU A 548 10.44 27.63 6.36
CA LEU A 548 10.77 27.59 4.95
C LEU A 548 9.85 26.61 4.18
N ALA A 549 9.64 25.41 4.71
CA ALA A 549 8.79 24.40 4.09
C ALA A 549 7.34 24.88 3.96
N ARG A 550 6.80 25.59 4.97
CA ARG A 550 5.46 26.19 4.91
C ARG A 550 5.37 27.29 3.86
N ASP A 551 6.35 28.19 3.84
CA ASP A 551 6.38 29.33 2.91
C ASP A 551 6.48 28.88 1.45
N LEU A 552 7.22 27.79 1.20
CA LEU A 552 7.39 27.20 -0.13
C LEU A 552 6.29 26.20 -0.52
N ALA A 553 5.36 25.91 0.40
CA ALA A 553 4.32 24.89 0.27
C ALA A 553 4.90 23.50 -0.06
N VAL A 554 5.95 23.11 0.65
CA VAL A 554 6.59 21.79 0.54
C VAL A 554 5.64 20.71 1.06
N GLU A 555 5.52 19.64 0.29
CA GLU A 555 4.65 18.50 0.58
C GLU A 555 5.44 17.28 1.09
N LEU A 556 6.75 17.25 0.88
CA LEU A 556 7.63 16.15 1.28
C LEU A 556 9.04 16.65 1.61
N VAL A 557 9.60 16.18 2.72
CA VAL A 557 10.97 16.51 3.17
C VAL A 557 11.85 15.28 3.16
N LEU A 558 13.04 15.36 2.57
CA LEU A 558 14.06 14.31 2.56
C LEU A 558 15.34 14.83 3.21
N PRO A 559 15.64 14.46 4.46
CA PRO A 559 16.96 14.72 5.04
C PRO A 559 17.98 13.68 4.57
N GLY A 560 19.12 14.15 4.05
CA GLY A 560 20.23 13.30 3.63
C GLY A 560 21.26 13.04 4.74
N PRO A 561 21.82 14.09 5.39
CA PRO A 561 22.84 13.96 6.43
C PRO A 561 22.41 13.15 7.65
N ASP A 562 23.36 12.38 8.20
CA ASP A 562 23.20 11.53 9.37
C ASP A 562 22.92 12.33 10.65
N ASP A 563 23.66 13.42 10.86
CA ASP A 563 23.47 14.33 12.00
C ASP A 563 22.04 14.90 12.06
N VAL A 564 21.53 15.40 10.94
CA VAL A 564 20.18 15.95 10.82
C VAL A 564 19.10 14.91 11.15
N VAL A 565 19.27 13.67 10.70
CA VAL A 565 18.33 12.57 10.97
C VAL A 565 18.39 12.16 12.44
N VAL A 566 19.58 11.91 12.99
CA VAL A 566 19.79 11.47 14.37
C VAL A 566 19.38 12.54 15.39
N ASP A 567 19.52 13.82 15.06
CA ASP A 567 19.11 14.91 15.94
C ASP A 567 17.58 15.08 16.03
N GLY A 568 16.81 14.40 15.17
CA GLY A 568 15.36 14.29 15.26
C GLY A 568 14.59 15.25 14.37
N ILE A 569 15.09 15.53 13.16
CA ILE A 569 14.36 16.37 12.21
C ILE A 569 12.95 15.81 11.90
N ALA A 570 12.82 14.48 11.82
CA ALA A 570 11.55 13.82 11.52
C ALA A 570 10.48 14.19 12.55
N ASP A 571 10.80 14.11 13.84
CA ASP A 571 9.90 14.44 14.95
C ASP A 571 9.42 15.91 14.86
N VAL A 572 10.31 16.83 14.45
CA VAL A 572 9.98 18.26 14.31
C VAL A 572 9.03 18.52 13.15
N PHE A 573 9.24 17.85 12.01
CA PHE A 573 8.36 17.97 10.84
C PHE A 573 7.02 17.24 11.02
N GLU A 574 7.02 16.10 11.71
CA GLU A 574 5.81 15.38 12.12
C GLU A 574 4.92 16.27 13.00
N ALA A 575 5.50 16.90 14.03
CA ALA A 575 4.78 17.86 14.87
C ALA A 575 4.25 19.07 14.09
N ALA A 576 4.89 19.43 12.97
CA ALA A 576 4.45 20.50 12.08
C ALA A 576 3.39 20.07 11.06
N GLY A 577 3.08 18.77 10.96
CA GLY A 577 2.13 18.19 10.01
C GLY A 577 2.64 18.09 8.57
N ILE A 578 3.97 18.09 8.37
CA ILE A 578 4.60 18.03 7.06
C ILE A 578 5.30 16.68 6.91
N PRO A 579 4.99 15.86 5.87
CA PRO A 579 5.63 14.57 5.65
C PRO A 579 7.17 14.66 5.56
N CYS A 580 7.86 13.86 6.37
CA CYS A 580 9.32 13.75 6.38
C CYS A 580 9.75 12.30 6.19
N PHE A 581 10.46 12.01 5.10
CA PHE A 581 10.99 10.68 4.81
C PHE A 581 12.29 10.44 5.60
N ALA A 582 12.13 10.21 6.90
CA ALA A 582 13.21 9.87 7.82
C ALA A 582 12.62 9.21 9.08
N PRO A 583 13.41 8.39 9.78
CA PRO A 583 12.94 7.74 10.99
C PRO A 583 12.87 8.76 12.13
N SER A 584 12.03 8.44 13.11
CA SER A 584 11.97 9.20 14.37
C SER A 584 13.34 9.21 15.05
N LYS A 585 13.58 10.20 15.91
CA LYS A 585 14.83 10.26 16.70
C LYS A 585 15.10 8.97 17.48
N ALA A 586 14.04 8.33 17.96
CA ALA A 586 14.13 7.09 18.71
C ALA A 586 14.60 5.92 17.84
N ALA A 587 14.03 5.76 16.63
CA ALA A 587 14.46 4.75 15.67
C ALA A 587 15.85 5.07 15.08
N ALA A 588 16.19 6.35 14.92
CA ALA A 588 17.48 6.81 14.40
C ALA A 588 18.67 6.48 15.33
N LYS A 589 18.42 6.10 16.59
CA LYS A 589 19.45 5.56 17.50
C LYS A 589 20.17 4.34 16.91
N LEU A 590 19.55 3.63 15.97
CA LEU A 590 20.16 2.49 15.28
C LEU A 590 21.45 2.87 14.53
N GLU A 591 21.55 4.10 13.99
CA GLU A 591 22.82 4.66 13.48
C GLU A 591 23.54 5.50 14.55
N GLY A 592 22.76 6.27 15.33
CA GLY A 592 23.29 7.21 16.31
C GLY A 592 24.07 6.58 17.48
N SER A 593 23.88 5.29 17.77
CA SER A 593 24.59 4.55 18.81
C SER A 593 24.88 3.12 18.35
N LYS A 594 26.18 2.81 18.18
CA LYS A 594 26.62 1.46 17.74
C LYS A 594 26.38 0.41 18.83
N THR A 595 26.46 0.83 20.08
CA THR A 595 26.24 -0.01 21.26
C THR A 595 24.78 -0.39 21.37
N PHE A 596 23.87 0.59 21.19
CA PHE A 596 22.43 0.34 21.04
C PHE A 596 22.13 -0.59 19.87
N ALA A 597 22.70 -0.36 18.69
CA ALA A 597 22.46 -1.20 17.52
C ALA A 597 22.84 -2.67 17.75
N LYS A 598 23.95 -2.91 18.45
CA LYS A 598 24.40 -4.25 18.81
C LYS A 598 23.52 -4.93 19.84
N ASP A 599 23.14 -4.22 20.89
CA ASP A 599 22.21 -4.73 21.90
C ASP A 599 20.81 -4.98 21.32
N PHE A 600 20.39 -4.15 20.36
CA PHE A 600 19.16 -4.34 19.60
C PHE A 600 19.23 -5.62 18.76
N MET A 601 20.30 -5.81 17.98
CA MET A 601 20.47 -7.04 17.18
C MET A 601 20.48 -8.29 18.05
N ARG A 602 21.17 -8.24 19.20
CA ARG A 602 21.19 -9.34 20.16
C ARG A 602 19.80 -9.63 20.75
N ARG A 603 19.01 -8.60 21.06
CA ARG A 603 17.68 -8.76 21.65
C ARG A 603 16.70 -9.44 20.69
N TYR A 604 16.86 -9.19 19.39
CA TYR A 604 15.96 -9.68 18.34
C TYR A 604 16.58 -10.81 17.51
N ASP A 605 17.63 -11.46 18.02
CA ASP A 605 18.34 -12.58 17.38
C ASP A 605 18.77 -12.31 15.93
N ILE A 606 19.15 -11.06 15.63
CA ILE A 606 19.63 -10.64 14.31
C ILE A 606 21.10 -11.04 14.16
N PRO A 607 21.49 -11.79 13.10
CA PRO A 607 22.87 -12.21 12.89
C PRO A 607 23.85 -11.04 12.81
N THR A 608 24.82 -10.99 13.72
CA THR A 608 25.89 -9.98 13.71
C THR A 608 27.20 -10.55 14.27
N ALA A 609 28.28 -9.76 14.20
CA ALA A 609 29.54 -10.10 14.85
C ALA A 609 29.36 -10.20 16.37
N GLU A 610 29.93 -11.24 17.00
CA GLU A 610 30.11 -11.31 18.45
C GLU A 610 30.73 -10.01 18.96
N TYR A 611 30.20 -9.45 20.04
CA TYR A 611 30.60 -8.13 20.52
C TYR A 611 30.48 -7.99 22.03
N ARG A 612 31.14 -6.95 22.56
CA ARG A 612 30.90 -6.44 23.90
C ARG A 612 31.07 -4.92 23.95
N ASN A 613 30.18 -4.25 24.68
CA ASN A 613 30.15 -2.80 24.88
C ASN A 613 30.93 -2.41 26.14
N PHE A 614 31.63 -1.28 26.12
CA PHE A 614 32.40 -0.76 27.25
C PHE A 614 32.32 0.75 27.39
N GLU A 615 32.05 1.22 28.60
CA GLU A 615 32.17 2.62 29.01
C GLU A 615 33.45 2.88 29.83
N VAL A 616 34.06 1.83 30.39
CA VAL A 616 35.21 1.93 31.29
C VAL A 616 36.46 1.32 30.64
N TYR A 617 37.50 2.13 30.46
CA TYR A 617 38.75 1.74 29.81
C TYR A 617 39.37 0.46 30.40
N ASP A 618 39.46 0.36 31.73
CA ASP A 618 40.11 -0.79 32.37
C ASP A 618 39.37 -2.11 32.10
N GLN A 619 38.04 -2.08 32.05
CA GLN A 619 37.22 -3.24 31.71
C GLN A 619 37.39 -3.62 30.23
N ALA A 620 37.41 -2.63 29.34
CA ALA A 620 37.64 -2.83 27.91
C ALA A 620 39.03 -3.46 27.66
N LYS A 621 40.06 -2.96 28.37
CA LYS A 621 41.43 -3.46 28.29
C LYS A 621 41.54 -4.91 28.79
N GLU A 622 40.88 -5.24 29.90
CA GLU A 622 40.87 -6.60 30.44
C GLU A 622 40.20 -7.57 29.46
N TYR A 623 39.04 -7.19 28.92
CA TYR A 623 38.36 -8.01 27.92
C TYR A 623 39.22 -8.18 26.66
N LEU A 624 39.79 -7.10 26.13
CA LEU A 624 40.67 -7.14 24.96
C LEU A 624 41.86 -8.08 25.18
N SER A 625 42.41 -8.13 26.40
CA SER A 625 43.52 -9.02 26.76
C SER A 625 43.11 -10.49 26.89
N SER A 626 41.81 -10.77 27.05
CA SER A 626 41.26 -12.13 27.14
C SER A 626 40.98 -12.78 25.77
N LEU A 627 40.93 -11.98 24.70
CA LEU A 627 40.60 -12.46 23.35
C LEU A 627 41.84 -13.01 22.63
N SER A 628 41.65 -14.10 21.89
CA SER A 628 42.71 -14.76 21.10
C SER A 628 42.54 -14.64 19.59
N HIS A 629 41.53 -13.90 19.12
CA HIS A 629 41.18 -13.73 17.71
C HIS A 629 41.30 -12.26 17.28
N ARG A 630 41.23 -12.01 15.97
CA ARG A 630 41.25 -10.64 15.41
C ARG A 630 39.98 -9.90 15.77
N ILE A 631 40.09 -8.62 16.09
CA ILE A 631 38.98 -7.80 16.57
C ILE A 631 38.82 -6.51 15.77
N VAL A 632 37.66 -5.88 15.94
CA VAL A 632 37.34 -4.54 15.45
C VAL A 632 36.97 -3.68 16.65
N ILE A 633 37.53 -2.47 16.75
CA ILE A 633 37.13 -1.49 17.74
C ILE A 633 36.29 -0.43 17.03
N LYS A 634 35.03 -0.28 17.45
CA LYS A 634 34.12 0.75 16.92
C LYS A 634 33.76 1.74 18.01
N VAL A 635 33.87 3.01 17.69
CA VAL A 635 33.45 4.12 18.55
C VAL A 635 31.93 4.27 18.46
N SER A 636 31.23 4.31 19.61
CA SER A 636 29.79 4.59 19.64
C SER A 636 29.51 6.06 19.33
N GLY A 637 28.48 6.34 18.52
CA GLY A 637 28.18 7.69 18.01
C GLY A 637 28.56 7.92 16.55
N LEU A 638 28.21 9.13 16.06
CA LEU A 638 28.51 9.60 14.72
C LEU A 638 29.98 10.03 14.62
N ALA A 639 30.80 9.23 13.95
CA ALA A 639 32.23 9.47 13.77
C ALA A 639 32.61 9.69 12.28
N ALA A 640 31.65 10.10 11.44
CA ALA A 640 31.83 10.34 10.00
C ALA A 640 32.57 9.21 9.25
N GLY A 641 32.27 7.95 9.58
CA GLY A 641 32.91 6.76 9.01
C GLY A 641 34.36 6.50 9.45
N LYS A 642 34.93 7.33 10.33
CA LYS A 642 36.32 7.22 10.83
C LYS A 642 36.46 6.47 12.15
N GLY A 643 35.34 6.21 12.83
CA GLY A 643 35.30 5.58 14.14
C GLY A 643 35.41 4.05 14.15
N VAL A 644 35.93 3.43 13.08
CA VAL A 644 36.12 1.98 12.98
C VAL A 644 37.61 1.69 12.79
N VAL A 645 38.19 0.96 13.76
CA VAL A 645 39.61 0.61 13.79
C VAL A 645 39.77 -0.90 13.69
N LEU A 646 40.70 -1.33 12.83
CA LEU A 646 40.97 -2.72 12.50
C LEU A 646 42.40 -3.07 12.88
N PRO A 647 42.70 -3.26 14.18
CA PRO A 647 44.05 -3.57 14.63
C PRO A 647 44.52 -4.92 14.09
N GLU A 648 45.78 -4.99 13.67
CA GLU A 648 46.42 -6.23 13.21
C GLU A 648 47.06 -7.01 14.35
N THR A 649 47.41 -6.32 15.44
CA THR A 649 48.07 -6.91 16.61
C THR A 649 47.39 -6.53 17.93
N SER A 650 47.60 -7.35 18.97
CA SER A 650 47.09 -7.05 20.32
C SER A 650 47.64 -5.73 20.88
N ASP A 651 48.92 -5.44 20.63
CA ASP A 651 49.56 -4.20 21.08
C ASP A 651 48.95 -2.97 20.39
N GLU A 652 48.68 -3.07 19.09
CA GLU A 652 47.97 -2.03 18.35
C GLU A 652 46.54 -1.86 18.88
N ALA A 653 45.82 -2.95 19.15
CA ALA A 653 44.48 -2.89 19.70
C ALA A 653 44.46 -2.17 21.07
N GLN A 654 45.42 -2.46 21.95
CA GLN A 654 45.52 -1.79 23.25
C GLN A 654 45.88 -0.31 23.13
N ARG A 655 46.74 0.05 22.17
CA ARG A 655 47.10 1.44 21.88
C ARG A 655 45.89 2.22 21.36
N GLU A 656 45.22 1.71 20.34
CA GLU A 656 44.04 2.35 19.75
C GLU A 656 42.91 2.50 20.76
N LEU A 657 42.67 1.47 21.60
CA LEU A 657 41.68 1.56 22.68
C LEU A 657 41.99 2.69 23.68
N ARG A 658 43.28 2.87 24.04
CA ARG A 658 43.72 3.97 24.91
C ARG A 658 43.53 5.32 24.23
N GLU A 659 43.97 5.44 22.98
CA GLU A 659 43.84 6.69 22.23
C GLU A 659 42.37 7.12 22.10
N ILE A 660 41.47 6.16 21.93
CA ILE A 660 40.02 6.40 21.85
C ILE A 660 39.45 6.82 23.20
N MET A 661 39.58 5.99 24.24
CA MET A 661 38.84 6.16 25.50
C MET A 661 39.52 7.09 26.51
N VAL A 662 40.85 7.24 26.44
CA VAL A 662 41.64 8.04 27.41
C VAL A 662 42.10 9.34 26.76
N ASP A 663 42.73 9.24 25.59
CA ASP A 663 43.31 10.42 24.92
C ASP A 663 42.26 11.18 24.08
N LYS A 664 41.00 10.69 24.06
CA LYS A 664 39.86 11.29 23.38
C LYS A 664 40.16 11.66 21.92
N LYS A 665 40.78 10.76 21.17
CA LYS A 665 41.13 10.91 19.74
C LYS A 665 39.96 11.38 18.86
N PHE A 666 38.72 11.03 19.24
CA PHE A 666 37.49 11.40 18.54
C PHE A 666 36.64 12.44 19.31
N GLY A 667 37.23 13.16 20.26
CA GLY A 667 36.54 14.15 21.09
C GLY A 667 35.64 13.49 22.13
N ASP A 668 34.45 14.06 22.34
CA ASP A 668 33.46 13.51 23.29
C ASP A 668 32.71 12.29 22.71
N VAL A 669 32.80 12.05 21.39
CA VAL A 669 32.35 10.84 20.71
C VAL A 669 33.43 9.76 20.92
N GLY A 670 33.36 9.04 22.04
CA GLY A 670 34.44 8.13 22.45
C GLY A 670 34.37 7.59 23.88
N GLY A 671 33.40 8.06 24.68
CA GLY A 671 33.16 7.54 26.03
C GLY A 671 32.66 6.10 26.07
N GLU A 672 32.16 5.57 24.96
CA GLU A 672 31.69 4.19 24.83
C GLU A 672 32.22 3.55 23.54
N VAL A 673 32.69 2.31 23.63
CA VAL A 673 33.24 1.54 22.50
C VAL A 673 32.60 0.15 22.41
N VAL A 674 32.50 -0.35 21.18
CA VAL A 674 32.17 -1.75 20.87
C VAL A 674 33.47 -2.45 20.46
N ILE A 675 33.77 -3.58 21.10
CA ILE A 675 34.82 -4.51 20.65
C ILE A 675 34.12 -5.71 20.03
N GLU A 676 34.34 -5.94 18.74
CA GLU A 676 33.69 -7.00 17.94
C GLU A 676 34.70 -8.03 17.42
N GLU A 677 34.24 -9.25 17.15
CA GLU A 677 34.99 -10.19 16.32
C GLU A 677 35.21 -9.61 14.92
N PHE A 678 36.36 -9.92 14.32
CA PHE A 678 36.62 -9.60 12.93
C PHE A 678 35.88 -10.58 12.02
N LEU A 679 34.93 -10.08 11.23
CA LEU A 679 34.25 -10.87 10.21
C LEU A 679 35.03 -10.88 8.89
N SER A 680 35.13 -12.05 8.27
CA SER A 680 35.70 -12.23 6.93
C SER A 680 34.63 -12.64 5.94
N GLY A 681 34.58 -11.98 4.78
CA GLY A 681 33.60 -12.24 3.74
C GLY A 681 33.57 -11.13 2.70
N ASP A 682 32.57 -11.19 1.82
CA ASP A 682 32.26 -10.11 0.89
C ASP A 682 31.27 -9.13 1.53
N GLU A 683 31.64 -7.85 1.56
CA GLU A 683 30.78 -6.78 2.09
C GLU A 683 29.81 -6.31 1.01
N ILE A 684 28.53 -6.19 1.38
CA ILE A 684 27.46 -5.62 0.56
C ILE A 684 26.65 -4.59 1.37
N SER A 685 25.96 -3.72 0.65
CA SER A 685 25.06 -2.71 1.17
C SER A 685 23.67 -2.90 0.56
N ILE A 686 22.64 -2.85 1.40
CA ILE A 686 21.25 -2.97 0.99
C ILE A 686 20.52 -1.70 1.39
N LEU A 687 19.86 -1.07 0.42
CA LEU A 687 19.03 0.11 0.63
C LEU A 687 17.56 -0.31 0.61
N THR A 688 16.90 -0.19 1.75
CA THR A 688 15.51 -0.63 1.96
C THR A 688 14.62 0.54 2.33
N PHE A 689 13.62 0.83 1.49
CA PHE A 689 12.52 1.73 1.82
C PHE A 689 11.61 1.05 2.82
N SER A 690 11.18 1.75 3.88
CA SER A 690 10.17 1.24 4.81
C SER A 690 9.19 2.32 5.26
N ASP A 691 7.94 1.90 5.47
CA ASP A 691 6.84 2.71 6.01
C ASP A 691 6.50 2.36 7.47
N GLY A 692 7.34 1.55 8.11
CA GLY A 692 7.16 1.04 9.47
C GLY A 692 6.52 -0.35 9.54
N HIS A 693 5.88 -0.83 8.48
CA HIS A 693 5.18 -2.13 8.45
C HIS A 693 5.48 -2.96 7.18
N THR A 694 5.76 -2.29 6.08
CA THR A 694 6.15 -2.83 4.78
C THR A 694 7.55 -2.34 4.45
N PHE A 695 8.28 -3.11 3.65
CA PHE A 695 9.56 -2.68 3.11
C PHE A 695 9.76 -3.11 1.65
N LYS A 696 10.61 -2.36 0.94
CA LYS A 696 11.02 -2.66 -0.45
C LYS A 696 12.50 -2.34 -0.61
N SER A 697 13.28 -3.34 -0.99
CA SER A 697 14.73 -3.23 -1.13
C SER A 697 15.14 -2.94 -2.58
N LEU A 698 16.17 -2.11 -2.75
CA LEU A 698 16.92 -2.03 -4.00
C LEU A 698 17.90 -3.22 -4.10
N PRO A 699 18.42 -3.52 -5.30
CA PRO A 699 19.42 -4.58 -5.45
C PRO A 699 20.66 -4.32 -4.59
N PRO A 700 21.36 -5.39 -4.15
CA PRO A 700 22.56 -5.25 -3.34
C PRO A 700 23.68 -4.56 -4.12
N GLY A 701 24.35 -3.61 -3.47
CA GLY A 701 25.55 -2.97 -3.98
C GLY A 701 26.80 -3.36 -3.18
N GLN A 702 27.98 -3.31 -3.78
CA GLN A 702 29.25 -3.52 -3.09
C GLN A 702 30.09 -2.25 -3.07
N ASP A 703 30.33 -1.74 -1.86
CA ASP A 703 31.14 -0.54 -1.59
C ASP A 703 32.63 -0.84 -1.51
N HIS A 704 33.43 0.16 -1.85
CA HIS A 704 34.89 0.15 -1.86
C HIS A 704 35.41 1.22 -0.90
N LYS A 705 35.47 0.91 0.41
CA LYS A 705 35.78 1.91 1.46
C LYS A 705 37.20 2.45 1.48
N ARG A 706 38.19 1.69 1.05
CA ARG A 706 39.62 2.06 1.15
C ARG A 706 40.01 3.07 0.06
N ILE A 707 40.89 4.03 0.40
CA ILE A 707 41.26 5.16 -0.49
C ILE A 707 42.05 4.73 -1.74
N PHE A 708 42.90 3.70 -1.65
CA PHE A 708 43.77 3.27 -2.74
C PHE A 708 43.38 1.90 -3.31
N ASP A 709 43.76 1.69 -4.56
CA ASP A 709 43.62 0.42 -5.27
C ASP A 709 44.22 -0.77 -4.48
N GLY A 710 43.59 -1.92 -4.65
CA GLY A 710 43.93 -3.13 -3.91
C GLY A 710 43.44 -3.09 -2.46
N SER A 711 42.44 -2.25 -2.16
CA SER A 711 41.89 -2.08 -0.81
C SER A 711 42.93 -1.63 0.24
N ARG A 712 43.82 -0.71 -0.15
CA ARG A 712 44.91 -0.20 0.69
C ARG A 712 44.62 1.20 1.23
N GLY A 713 45.41 1.61 2.24
CA GLY A 713 45.30 2.92 2.86
C GLY A 713 44.15 3.01 3.87
N PRO A 714 43.88 4.20 4.46
CA PRO A 714 42.82 4.38 5.44
C PRO A 714 41.41 4.09 4.88
N ASN A 715 40.49 3.76 5.78
CA ASN A 715 39.05 3.74 5.47
C ASN A 715 38.56 5.16 5.14
N THR A 716 37.59 5.23 4.23
CA THR A 716 36.93 6.46 3.79
C THR A 716 35.42 6.29 3.93
N GLY A 717 34.65 7.31 3.59
CA GLY A 717 33.19 7.18 3.44
C GLY A 717 32.73 6.37 2.22
N GLY A 718 33.64 5.77 1.42
CA GLY A 718 33.35 5.03 0.19
C GLY A 718 33.99 5.68 -1.04
N MET A 719 34.75 4.91 -1.82
CA MET A 719 35.41 5.36 -3.06
C MET A 719 34.69 4.90 -4.34
N GLY A 720 33.64 4.08 -4.21
CA GLY A 720 32.85 3.63 -5.34
C GLY A 720 31.98 2.44 -4.98
N VAL A 721 30.84 2.32 -5.66
CA VAL A 721 29.86 1.25 -5.44
C VAL A 721 29.41 0.73 -6.79
N TYR A 722 29.30 -0.59 -6.94
CA TYR A 722 28.62 -1.19 -8.08
C TYR A 722 27.51 -2.13 -7.61
N GLY A 723 26.51 -2.34 -8.46
CA GLY A 723 25.42 -3.29 -8.20
C GLY A 723 24.54 -3.48 -9.45
N PRO A 724 23.72 -4.53 -9.52
CA PRO A 724 23.60 -5.63 -8.58
C PRO A 724 24.90 -6.47 -8.48
N THR A 725 25.10 -7.16 -7.36
CA THR A 725 26.23 -8.08 -7.17
C THR A 725 25.83 -9.53 -7.49
N ASP A 726 26.41 -10.12 -8.54
CA ASP A 726 26.04 -11.45 -9.04
C ASP A 726 26.24 -12.60 -8.05
N PHE A 727 27.15 -12.45 -7.08
CA PHE A 727 27.38 -13.46 -6.05
C PHE A 727 26.28 -13.49 -4.98
N VAL A 728 25.44 -12.46 -4.91
CA VAL A 728 24.25 -12.44 -4.06
C VAL A 728 23.08 -13.02 -4.84
N SER A 729 22.89 -14.33 -4.71
CA SER A 729 21.75 -15.02 -5.34
C SER A 729 20.41 -14.50 -4.79
N PRO A 730 19.30 -14.63 -5.53
CA PRO A 730 17.97 -14.31 -5.02
C PRO A 730 17.63 -14.99 -3.69
N ALA A 731 18.04 -16.25 -3.51
CA ALA A 731 17.83 -16.98 -2.26
C ALA A 731 18.62 -16.38 -1.09
N LEU A 732 19.85 -15.91 -1.34
CA LEU A 732 20.64 -15.21 -0.32
C LEU A 732 20.05 -13.83 0.00
N MET A 733 19.50 -13.13 -1.00
CA MET A 733 18.77 -11.89 -0.77
C MET A 733 17.53 -12.12 0.12
N THR A 734 16.71 -13.14 -0.18
CA THR A 734 15.57 -13.52 0.66
C THR A 734 16.01 -13.87 2.08
N GLN A 735 17.11 -14.62 2.23
CA GLN A 735 17.68 -14.91 3.55
C GLN A 735 18.03 -13.63 4.32
N ILE A 736 18.65 -12.65 3.65
CA ILE A 736 18.97 -11.36 4.29
C ILE A 736 17.70 -10.60 4.66
N GLU A 737 16.67 -10.62 3.81
CA GLU A 737 15.40 -9.98 4.12
C GLU A 737 14.70 -10.62 5.32
N ASP A 738 14.67 -11.95 5.40
CA ASP A 738 13.98 -12.71 6.44
C ASP A 738 14.73 -12.75 7.78
N GLU A 739 16.07 -12.84 7.76
CA GLU A 739 16.89 -12.99 8.97
C GLU A 739 17.43 -11.65 9.49
N ILE A 740 17.50 -10.62 8.64
CA ILE A 740 18.09 -9.32 9.01
C ILE A 740 17.07 -8.19 8.87
N ILE A 741 16.56 -7.92 7.67
CA ILE A 741 15.77 -6.69 7.42
C ILE A 741 14.42 -6.74 8.15
N ALA A 742 13.63 -7.79 7.94
CA ALA A 742 12.31 -7.94 8.54
C ALA A 742 12.37 -8.00 10.08
N PRO A 743 13.29 -8.75 10.73
CA PRO A 743 13.45 -8.72 12.17
C PRO A 743 13.89 -7.35 12.69
N THR A 744 14.73 -6.61 11.95
CA THR A 744 15.11 -5.23 12.33
C THR A 744 13.90 -4.32 12.40
N LEU A 745 13.08 -4.30 11.34
CA LEU A 745 11.90 -3.44 11.27
C LEU A 745 10.84 -3.86 12.31
N ARG A 746 10.62 -5.17 12.47
CA ARG A 746 9.70 -5.71 13.47
C ARG A 746 10.17 -5.43 14.90
N GLY A 747 11.47 -5.52 15.16
CA GLY A 747 12.04 -5.22 16.49
C GLY A 747 11.86 -3.75 16.85
N LEU A 748 12.10 -2.83 15.91
CA LEU A 748 11.84 -1.40 16.10
C LEU A 748 10.36 -1.11 16.32
N GLN A 749 9.46 -1.77 15.57
CA GLN A 749 8.03 -1.68 15.79
C GLN A 749 7.62 -2.20 17.18
N THR A 750 8.21 -3.31 17.63
CA THR A 750 7.96 -3.92 18.95
C THR A 750 8.42 -3.01 20.09
N ASP A 751 9.55 -2.32 19.91
CA ASP A 751 10.05 -1.30 20.83
C ASP A 751 9.22 0.01 20.80
N GLY A 752 8.16 0.10 19.98
CA GLY A 752 7.29 1.27 19.87
C GLY A 752 7.86 2.40 19.00
N HIS A 753 8.83 2.09 18.15
CA HIS A 753 9.54 3.03 17.29
C HIS A 753 9.56 2.56 15.83
N PRO A 754 8.40 2.42 15.16
CA PRO A 754 8.34 1.93 13.78
C PRO A 754 9.23 2.77 12.86
N PHE A 755 9.98 2.09 11.99
CA PHE A 755 10.97 2.73 11.11
C PHE A 755 10.33 3.22 9.81
N CYS A 756 10.20 4.54 9.65
CA CYS A 756 9.84 5.16 8.37
C CYS A 756 11.09 5.76 7.74
N GLY A 757 11.40 5.48 6.49
CA GLY A 757 12.56 6.08 5.80
C GLY A 757 13.38 5.07 5.01
N MET A 758 14.66 5.39 4.84
CA MET A 758 15.64 4.54 4.16
C MET A 758 16.50 3.80 5.19
N LEU A 759 16.29 2.49 5.34
CA LEU A 759 17.18 1.63 6.10
C LEU A 759 18.30 1.16 5.19
N PHE A 760 19.50 1.67 5.44
CA PHE A 760 20.72 1.13 4.87
C PHE A 760 21.26 0.07 5.80
N THR A 761 21.51 -1.13 5.29
CA THR A 761 22.12 -2.21 6.06
C THR A 761 23.43 -2.65 5.39
N GLY A 762 24.54 -2.52 6.11
CA GLY A 762 25.81 -3.11 5.72
C GLY A 762 25.86 -4.56 6.18
N VAL A 763 26.05 -5.50 5.24
CA VAL A 763 26.04 -6.94 5.51
C VAL A 763 27.34 -7.56 5.02
N MET A 764 27.95 -8.39 5.87
CA MET A 764 29.07 -9.25 5.52
C MET A 764 28.54 -10.63 5.13
N ILE A 765 28.84 -11.09 3.92
CA ILE A 765 28.56 -12.45 3.47
C ILE A 765 29.70 -13.36 3.92
N THR A 766 29.52 -13.99 5.07
CA THR A 766 30.53 -14.90 5.66
C THR A 766 30.28 -16.34 5.22
N PRO A 767 31.26 -17.25 5.40
CA PRO A 767 31.05 -18.69 5.18
C PRO A 767 29.91 -19.30 6.04
N ALA A 768 29.55 -18.64 7.15
CA ALA A 768 28.48 -19.09 8.05
C ALA A 768 27.11 -18.45 7.73
N GLY A 769 27.03 -17.58 6.71
CA GLY A 769 25.82 -16.83 6.35
C GLY A 769 26.00 -15.30 6.44
N PRO A 770 24.94 -14.54 6.09
CA PRO A 770 24.95 -13.09 6.17
C PRO A 770 24.98 -12.61 7.63
N LYS A 771 25.83 -11.63 7.93
CA LYS A 771 25.90 -10.98 9.24
C LYS A 771 25.89 -9.46 9.09
N VAL A 772 25.09 -8.76 9.89
CA VAL A 772 25.05 -7.29 9.91
C VAL A 772 26.36 -6.73 10.45
N LEU A 773 26.94 -5.77 9.72
CA LEU A 773 28.08 -4.96 10.14
C LEU A 773 27.66 -3.71 10.88
N GLU A 774 26.70 -2.98 10.30
CA GLU A 774 26.17 -1.73 10.80
C GLU A 774 24.84 -1.36 10.12
N TYR A 775 24.07 -0.52 10.81
CA TYR A 775 22.91 0.16 10.22
C TYR A 775 23.25 1.61 9.97
N ASN A 776 22.75 2.13 8.86
CA ASN A 776 22.58 3.55 8.63
C ASN A 776 21.09 3.77 8.35
N VAL A 777 20.54 4.90 8.81
CA VAL A 777 19.10 5.15 8.84
C VAL A 777 18.67 6.24 7.85
N ARG A 778 19.50 6.42 6.83
CA ARG A 778 19.35 7.36 5.72
C ARG A 778 19.94 6.75 4.45
N PHE A 779 19.77 7.42 3.33
CA PHE A 779 20.40 7.05 2.07
C PHE A 779 21.94 6.96 2.18
N GLY A 780 22.54 5.96 1.51
CA GLY A 780 24.01 5.76 1.48
C GLY A 780 24.73 6.78 0.61
N ASP A 781 26.02 7.03 0.86
CA ASP A 781 26.87 7.83 -0.02
C ASP A 781 28.25 7.13 -0.10
N PRO A 782 28.62 6.49 -1.23
CA PRO A 782 28.10 6.74 -2.57
C PRO A 782 27.04 5.74 -3.10
N GLU A 783 26.43 4.92 -2.25
CA GLU A 783 25.48 3.86 -2.67
C GLU A 783 24.26 4.43 -3.39
N THR A 784 23.78 5.60 -2.98
CA THR A 784 22.65 6.28 -3.64
C THR A 784 22.99 6.62 -5.09
N GLN A 785 24.20 7.12 -5.34
CA GLN A 785 24.67 7.47 -6.67
C GLN A 785 24.76 6.26 -7.61
N SER A 786 24.84 5.04 -7.07
CA SER A 786 24.83 3.79 -7.86
C SER A 786 23.42 3.20 -7.98
N LEU A 787 22.71 3.03 -6.86
CA LEU A 787 21.50 2.20 -6.83
C LEU A 787 20.23 2.98 -7.20
N VAL A 788 20.15 4.28 -6.92
CA VAL A 788 18.98 5.10 -7.32
C VAL A 788 18.84 5.22 -8.85
N PRO A 789 19.93 5.37 -9.63
CA PRO A 789 19.85 5.29 -11.09
C PRO A 789 19.28 3.99 -11.65
N LEU A 790 19.29 2.88 -10.90
CA LEU A 790 18.65 1.63 -11.32
C LEU A 790 17.12 1.63 -11.12
N ILE A 791 16.56 2.59 -10.38
CA ILE A 791 15.11 2.73 -10.26
C ILE A 791 14.54 3.07 -11.63
N ASP A 792 13.60 2.23 -12.09
CA ASP A 792 12.97 2.36 -13.40
C ASP A 792 12.41 3.78 -13.60
N PRO A 793 12.54 4.37 -14.81
CA PRO A 793 11.98 5.70 -15.08
C PRO A 793 10.46 5.81 -14.86
N GLY A 794 9.72 4.70 -14.93
CA GLY A 794 8.30 4.64 -14.61
C GLY A 794 7.98 4.51 -13.12
N THR A 795 8.98 4.40 -12.25
CA THR A 795 8.81 4.42 -10.79
C THR A 795 9.17 5.79 -10.23
N ASP A 796 8.21 6.42 -9.55
CA ASP A 796 8.36 7.75 -9.00
C ASP A 796 8.94 7.74 -7.58
N LEU A 797 10.18 8.19 -7.43
CA LEU A 797 10.85 8.22 -6.13
C LEU A 797 10.12 9.10 -5.10
N ALA A 798 9.54 10.23 -5.53
CA ALA A 798 8.82 11.12 -4.61
C ALA A 798 7.55 10.43 -4.08
N GLU A 799 6.83 9.69 -4.92
CA GLU A 799 5.66 8.92 -4.49
C GLU A 799 6.03 7.72 -3.61
N ILE A 800 7.17 7.04 -3.87
CA ILE A 800 7.69 6.00 -2.96
C ILE A 800 7.95 6.59 -1.57
N CYS A 801 8.73 7.67 -1.49
CA CYS A 801 9.07 8.31 -0.23
C CYS A 801 7.82 8.84 0.51
N LEU A 802 6.90 9.51 -0.21
CA LEU A 802 5.64 9.98 0.37
C LEU A 802 4.75 8.81 0.83
N SER A 803 4.70 7.70 0.09
CA SER A 803 3.96 6.51 0.51
C SER A 803 4.52 5.91 1.78
N CYS A 804 5.84 5.98 1.99
CA CYS A 804 6.46 5.56 3.25
C CYS A 804 5.97 6.41 4.43
N THR A 805 5.96 7.74 4.28
CA THR A 805 5.44 8.63 5.33
C THR A 805 3.95 8.46 5.61
N ASN A 806 3.21 7.84 4.69
CA ASN A 806 1.76 7.64 4.79
C ASN A 806 1.36 6.20 5.17
N GLY A 807 2.32 5.29 5.39
CA GLY A 807 2.02 3.88 5.70
C GLY A 807 1.37 3.12 4.54
N THR A 808 1.62 3.53 3.29
CA THR A 808 1.04 2.92 2.07
C THR A 808 2.09 2.47 1.07
N LEU A 809 3.30 2.11 1.52
CA LEU A 809 4.35 1.60 0.63
C LEU A 809 3.93 0.30 -0.05
N SER A 810 3.06 -0.50 0.59
CA SER A 810 2.45 -1.72 0.02
C SER A 810 1.84 -1.49 -1.36
N ASP A 811 1.21 -0.33 -1.56
CA ASP A 811 0.42 -0.01 -2.75
C ASP A 811 1.28 0.42 -3.95
N GLN A 812 2.56 0.71 -3.71
CA GLN A 812 3.50 1.15 -4.74
C GLN A 812 4.19 -0.03 -5.44
N ALA A 813 4.73 0.13 -6.63
CA ALA A 813 5.63 -0.86 -7.22
C ALA A 813 7.04 -0.26 -7.32
N LEU A 814 8.01 -0.82 -6.61
CA LEU A 814 9.42 -0.45 -6.78
C LEU A 814 9.99 -1.24 -7.95
N ARG A 815 9.96 -0.68 -9.16
CA ARG A 815 10.55 -1.32 -10.34
C ARG A 815 11.99 -0.88 -10.51
N VAL A 816 12.83 -1.84 -10.86
CA VAL A 816 14.26 -1.65 -11.08
C VAL A 816 14.56 -2.09 -12.51
N GLN A 817 15.29 -1.28 -13.26
CA GLN A 817 15.65 -1.60 -14.63
C GLN A 817 16.75 -2.67 -14.67
N GLU A 818 16.75 -3.49 -15.73
CA GLU A 818 17.79 -4.50 -15.94
C GLU A 818 19.15 -3.85 -16.25
N GLY A 819 20.22 -4.46 -15.74
CA GLY A 819 21.60 -4.03 -15.96
C GLY A 819 22.36 -3.82 -14.66
N TYR A 820 23.45 -3.09 -14.77
CA TYR A 820 24.36 -2.76 -13.66
C TYR A 820 24.54 -1.26 -13.58
N ALA A 821 24.73 -0.77 -12.36
CA ALA A 821 25.23 0.55 -12.08
C ALA A 821 26.62 0.46 -11.47
N CYS A 822 27.50 1.39 -11.83
CA CYS A 822 28.83 1.52 -11.26
C CYS A 822 29.11 3.00 -11.03
N ASN A 823 29.61 3.33 -9.84
CA ASN A 823 30.00 4.66 -9.47
C ASN A 823 31.46 4.72 -9.00
N VAL A 824 32.20 5.70 -9.50
CA VAL A 824 33.57 6.01 -9.09
C VAL A 824 33.61 7.37 -8.41
N VAL A 825 34.11 7.43 -7.18
CA VAL A 825 34.29 8.68 -6.45
C VAL A 825 35.62 9.32 -6.83
N VAL A 826 35.56 10.62 -7.14
CA VAL A 826 36.71 11.48 -7.35
C VAL A 826 36.89 12.36 -6.12
N ALA A 827 38.09 12.31 -5.53
CA ALA A 827 38.42 12.97 -4.28
C ALA A 827 39.59 13.95 -4.42
N SER A 828 39.66 14.91 -3.49
CA SER A 828 40.77 15.85 -3.35
C SER A 828 41.99 15.15 -2.75
N ALA A 829 43.20 15.51 -3.20
CA ALA A 829 44.44 15.02 -2.64
C ALA A 829 44.47 15.19 -1.11
N GLY A 830 44.90 14.13 -0.42
CA GLY A 830 45.00 14.10 1.04
C GLY A 830 43.74 13.58 1.76
N TYR A 831 42.57 13.52 1.10
CA TYR A 831 41.42 12.77 1.63
C TYR A 831 41.80 11.30 1.89
N PRO A 832 41.38 10.67 3.01
CA PRO A 832 40.44 11.12 4.06
C PRO A 832 41.05 11.97 5.19
N GLY A 833 42.34 12.30 5.10
CA GLY A 833 43.05 13.21 6.00
C GLY A 833 42.78 14.69 5.69
N LYS A 834 43.78 15.55 5.87
CA LYS A 834 43.70 16.96 5.49
C LYS A 834 43.80 17.09 3.97
N TYR A 835 42.91 17.88 3.38
CA TYR A 835 42.86 18.16 1.94
C TYR A 835 42.67 19.66 1.70
N ASN A 836 42.97 20.12 0.49
CA ASN A 836 42.76 21.51 0.09
C ASN A 836 41.38 21.68 -0.57
N GLU A 837 40.80 22.87 -0.38
CA GLU A 837 39.58 23.34 -1.06
C GLU A 837 39.92 24.58 -1.91
N GLY A 838 39.05 24.95 -2.84
CA GLY A 838 39.21 26.11 -3.72
C GLY A 838 39.97 25.81 -5.02
N GLU A 839 40.26 24.55 -5.31
CA GLU A 839 40.91 24.18 -6.58
C GLU A 839 39.91 24.33 -7.73
N LYS A 840 40.33 25.01 -8.80
CA LYS A 840 39.49 25.19 -9.98
C LYS A 840 39.25 23.85 -10.67
N ILE A 841 37.99 23.57 -10.97
CA ILE A 841 37.57 22.36 -11.66
C ILE A 841 37.28 22.68 -13.12
N ASN A 842 37.89 21.90 -14.02
CA ASN A 842 37.56 21.90 -15.44
C ASN A 842 36.84 20.59 -15.78
N ILE A 843 35.69 20.70 -16.44
CA ILE A 843 34.94 19.58 -16.98
C ILE A 843 34.94 19.71 -18.52
N VAL A 844 35.42 18.69 -19.23
CA VAL A 844 35.52 18.68 -20.70
C VAL A 844 34.49 17.73 -21.32
N PRO A 845 33.97 18.02 -22.52
CA PRO A 845 33.14 17.09 -23.29
C PRO A 845 33.84 15.75 -23.59
N CYS A 846 33.19 14.61 -23.31
CA CYS A 846 33.73 13.28 -23.62
C CYS A 846 33.65 12.96 -25.13
N SER A 847 34.75 12.58 -25.77
CA SER A 847 34.88 12.55 -27.25
C SER A 847 34.42 11.27 -27.97
N LYS A 848 33.85 10.28 -27.27
CA LYS A 848 33.20 9.11 -27.89
C LYS A 848 31.82 8.91 -27.26
N GLY A 849 30.81 9.55 -27.86
CA GLY A 849 29.43 9.55 -27.38
C GLY A 849 29.06 10.72 -26.46
N GLY A 850 29.90 11.75 -26.33
CA GLY A 850 29.64 12.91 -25.47
C GLY A 850 29.52 14.25 -26.21
N LEU A 851 28.67 15.09 -25.60
CA LEU A 851 28.52 16.54 -25.62
C LEU A 851 29.05 17.32 -26.85
N PRO A 852 28.18 17.96 -27.65
CA PRO A 852 28.62 18.88 -28.70
C PRO A 852 29.28 20.13 -28.12
N GLU A 853 30.22 20.68 -28.90
CA GLU A 853 31.16 21.78 -28.61
C GLU A 853 30.51 23.13 -28.22
N ALA A 854 29.18 23.24 -28.25
CA ALA A 854 28.43 24.48 -28.01
C ALA A 854 28.24 24.88 -26.53
N PHE A 855 28.75 24.09 -25.57
CA PHE A 855 28.51 24.26 -24.12
C PHE A 855 29.63 24.98 -23.36
N LEU A 856 30.62 25.53 -24.06
CA LEU A 856 31.74 26.25 -23.44
C LEU A 856 31.61 27.75 -23.78
N TYR A 857 31.39 28.57 -22.75
CA TYR A 857 31.37 30.04 -22.76
C TYR A 857 30.07 30.75 -23.20
N SER A 858 28.98 30.53 -22.48
CA SER A 858 28.01 31.61 -22.17
C SER A 858 27.28 31.24 -20.88
N GLY A 859 26.87 32.22 -20.07
CA GLY A 859 26.33 32.06 -18.72
C GLY A 859 24.95 31.37 -18.61
N GLU A 860 24.64 30.42 -19.48
CA GLU A 860 23.53 29.49 -19.40
C GLU A 860 24.11 28.07 -19.38
N ILE A 861 24.40 27.60 -18.17
CA ILE A 861 24.92 26.25 -17.95
C ILE A 861 23.72 25.31 -17.81
N ASP A 862 23.32 24.67 -18.91
CA ASP A 862 22.45 23.48 -18.87
C ASP A 862 23.36 22.25 -18.79
N LEU A 863 23.78 21.89 -17.56
CA LEU A 863 24.73 20.79 -17.32
C LEU A 863 24.09 19.39 -17.41
N LEU A 864 22.84 19.25 -17.87
CA LEU A 864 22.10 17.99 -17.70
C LEU A 864 21.23 17.53 -18.87
N THR A 865 21.37 18.11 -20.05
CA THR A 865 20.84 17.47 -21.27
C THR A 865 21.85 16.49 -21.86
N ILE A 866 22.04 15.34 -21.20
CA ILE A 866 22.73 14.21 -21.83
C ILE A 866 21.86 12.96 -21.82
N LYS A 867 21.38 12.58 -23.02
CA LYS A 867 20.90 11.24 -23.36
C LYS A 867 22.06 10.23 -23.37
N THR A 868 22.79 10.13 -22.26
CA THR A 868 23.82 9.10 -22.08
C THR A 868 23.65 8.45 -20.73
N ASP A 869 23.89 7.15 -20.67
CA ASP A 869 23.75 6.36 -19.45
C ASP A 869 24.89 6.61 -18.42
N THR A 870 25.42 7.84 -18.33
CA THR A 870 26.48 8.29 -17.39
C THR A 870 26.10 9.66 -16.78
N ASN A 871 26.16 9.77 -15.46
CA ASN A 871 25.88 10.97 -14.66
C ASN A 871 27.10 11.37 -13.81
N ILE A 872 27.41 12.67 -13.75
CA ILE A 872 28.45 13.22 -12.87
C ILE A 872 27.76 13.93 -11.70
N PHE A 873 27.65 13.26 -10.56
CA PHE A 873 27.07 13.85 -9.35
C PHE A 873 28.12 14.62 -8.58
N HIS A 874 27.82 15.89 -8.29
CA HIS A 874 28.69 16.73 -7.48
C HIS A 874 28.49 16.42 -6.00
N ALA A 875 29.59 16.31 -5.26
CA ALA A 875 29.62 16.25 -3.80
C ALA A 875 30.21 17.55 -3.25
N GLY A 876 31.49 17.55 -2.87
CA GLY A 876 32.21 18.73 -2.40
C GLY A 876 32.60 19.68 -3.52
N THR A 877 31.62 20.34 -4.15
CA THR A 877 31.86 21.42 -5.12
C THR A 877 31.04 22.66 -4.79
N ILE A 878 31.54 23.83 -5.16
CA ILE A 878 30.83 25.10 -5.01
C ILE A 878 31.00 25.95 -6.26
N LEU A 879 29.94 26.69 -6.63
CA LEU A 879 30.01 27.68 -7.69
C LEU A 879 30.34 29.05 -7.08
N ARG A 880 31.48 29.63 -7.44
CA ARG A 880 31.93 30.96 -7.00
C ARG A 880 32.37 31.77 -8.22
N ASP A 881 31.84 32.98 -8.35
CA ASP A 881 32.18 33.91 -9.44
C ASP A 881 32.10 33.28 -10.85
N GLY A 882 31.13 32.37 -11.05
CA GLY A 882 30.94 31.65 -12.33
C GLY A 882 31.91 30.49 -12.57
N HIS A 883 32.75 30.14 -11.60
CA HIS A 883 33.68 29.01 -11.66
C HIS A 883 33.34 27.93 -10.63
N LEU A 884 33.54 26.68 -11.03
CA LEU A 884 33.37 25.54 -10.13
C LEU A 884 34.68 25.28 -9.39
N GLU A 885 34.60 25.18 -8.06
CA GLU A 885 35.75 24.95 -7.18
C GLU A 885 35.52 23.72 -6.29
N THR A 886 36.59 23.05 -5.87
CA THR A 886 36.53 22.01 -4.84
C THR A 886 36.13 22.60 -3.49
N ALA A 887 35.29 21.90 -2.74
CA ALA A 887 34.74 22.33 -1.45
C ALA A 887 34.52 21.14 -0.49
N GLY A 888 35.29 20.06 -0.67
CA GLY A 888 35.20 18.87 0.16
C GLY A 888 36.19 17.77 -0.21
N GLY A 889 36.29 16.76 0.65
CA GLY A 889 37.19 15.63 0.48
C GLY A 889 36.79 14.74 -0.69
N ARG A 890 35.52 14.32 -0.75
CA ARG A 890 34.89 13.73 -1.95
C ARG A 890 34.33 14.86 -2.79
N VAL A 891 34.73 14.96 -4.05
CA VAL A 891 34.40 16.07 -4.95
C VAL A 891 33.32 15.68 -5.93
N PHE A 892 33.46 14.53 -6.60
CA PHE A 892 32.48 14.00 -7.54
C PHE A 892 32.21 12.52 -7.30
N SER A 893 31.08 12.07 -7.84
CA SER A 893 30.63 10.69 -7.89
C SER A 893 30.15 10.44 -9.32
N VAL A 894 30.97 9.78 -10.13
CA VAL A 894 30.67 9.52 -11.54
C VAL A 894 30.01 8.16 -11.66
N SER A 895 28.73 8.15 -12.02
CA SER A 895 27.89 6.96 -12.08
C SER A 895 27.51 6.63 -13.51
N ALA A 896 27.49 5.37 -13.88
CA ALA A 896 26.97 4.91 -15.16
C ALA A 896 26.03 3.71 -14.96
N VAL A 897 25.11 3.52 -15.91
CA VAL A 897 24.23 2.35 -15.98
C VAL A 897 24.32 1.72 -17.36
N ARG A 898 24.67 0.43 -17.47
CA ARG A 898 24.62 -0.30 -18.76
C ARG A 898 24.14 -1.72 -18.52
N ARG A 899 23.93 -2.47 -19.61
CA ARG A 899 23.45 -3.85 -19.56
C ARG A 899 24.45 -4.81 -18.92
N THR A 900 25.75 -4.57 -19.08
CA THR A 900 26.80 -5.44 -18.55
C THR A 900 27.72 -4.68 -17.60
N LEU A 901 28.23 -5.36 -16.58
CA LEU A 901 29.14 -4.76 -15.61
C LEU A 901 30.41 -4.16 -16.27
N PRO A 902 31.13 -4.84 -17.19
CA PRO A 902 32.32 -4.26 -17.82
C PRO A 902 32.04 -2.97 -18.60
N GLU A 903 30.94 -2.91 -19.36
CA GLU A 903 30.54 -1.70 -20.09
C GLU A 903 30.19 -0.57 -19.13
N THR A 904 29.54 -0.90 -18.02
CA THR A 904 29.15 0.07 -16.97
C THR A 904 30.38 0.67 -16.30
N VAL A 905 31.36 -0.17 -15.96
CA VAL A 905 32.63 0.25 -15.35
C VAL A 905 33.40 1.16 -16.29
N GLU A 906 33.56 0.78 -17.56
CA GLU A 906 34.26 1.61 -18.55
C GLU A 906 33.56 2.95 -18.73
N ALA A 907 32.23 2.98 -18.83
CA ALA A 907 31.46 4.21 -18.97
C ALA A 907 31.59 5.15 -17.76
N ALA A 908 31.71 4.60 -16.54
CA ALA A 908 31.98 5.41 -15.35
C ALA A 908 33.39 6.03 -15.41
N TYR A 909 34.41 5.26 -15.79
CA TYR A 909 35.78 5.79 -15.96
C TYR A 909 35.91 6.77 -17.13
N GLU A 910 35.15 6.60 -18.21
CA GLU A 910 35.02 7.59 -19.28
C GLU A 910 34.55 8.94 -18.73
N GLY A 911 33.53 8.94 -17.88
CA GLY A 911 33.06 10.17 -17.22
C GLY A 911 34.08 10.78 -16.27
N VAL A 912 34.85 9.96 -15.54
CA VAL A 912 35.94 10.46 -14.66
C VAL A 912 37.01 11.18 -15.48
N ARG A 913 37.38 10.67 -16.67
CA ARG A 913 38.37 11.29 -17.57
C ARG A 913 37.96 12.68 -18.07
N CYS A 914 36.68 13.02 -17.95
CA CYS A 914 36.14 14.31 -18.34
C CYS A 914 36.27 15.37 -17.23
N ILE A 915 36.76 15.01 -16.04
CA ILE A 915 36.95 15.90 -14.90
C ILE A 915 38.44 16.10 -14.66
N THR A 916 38.87 17.34 -14.43
CA THR A 916 40.24 17.65 -14.03
C THR A 916 40.28 18.78 -12.99
N PHE A 917 41.10 18.60 -11.95
CA PHE A 917 41.50 19.64 -11.01
C PHE A 917 42.82 19.25 -10.33
N SER A 918 43.49 20.20 -9.70
CA SER A 918 44.78 19.97 -9.04
C SER A 918 44.64 18.94 -7.91
N GLY A 919 45.48 17.90 -7.94
CA GLY A 919 45.48 16.86 -6.90
C GLY A 919 44.27 15.92 -6.92
N MET A 920 43.57 15.81 -8.05
CA MET A 920 42.50 14.83 -8.23
C MET A 920 42.99 13.39 -8.00
N GLN A 921 42.28 12.60 -7.19
CA GLN A 921 42.54 11.18 -6.96
C GLN A 921 41.24 10.35 -7.03
N TYR A 922 41.32 9.14 -7.57
CA TYR A 922 40.22 8.17 -7.64
C TYR A 922 40.82 6.76 -7.75
N ARG A 923 40.02 5.74 -7.42
CA ARG A 923 40.44 4.33 -7.58
C ARG A 923 40.23 3.86 -9.00
N THR A 924 41.09 2.98 -9.49
CA THR A 924 41.01 2.40 -10.84
C THR A 924 40.52 0.95 -10.86
N ASP A 925 40.23 0.38 -9.70
CA ASP A 925 39.84 -1.02 -9.52
C ASP A 925 38.41 -1.23 -8.98
N ILE A 926 37.54 -0.20 -9.04
CA ILE A 926 36.12 -0.36 -8.69
C ILE A 926 35.50 -1.48 -9.53
N ALA A 927 34.79 -2.41 -8.86
CA ALA A 927 34.19 -3.61 -9.45
C ALA A 927 35.18 -4.64 -10.05
N SER A 928 36.48 -4.50 -9.80
CA SER A 928 37.48 -5.48 -10.22
C SER A 928 37.61 -6.63 -9.21
N SER A 929 37.38 -7.87 -9.66
CA SER A 929 37.45 -9.06 -8.80
C SER A 929 38.81 -9.25 -8.11
N ASN A 930 38.83 -9.93 -6.96
CA ASN A 930 40.07 -10.39 -6.33
C ASN A 930 40.84 -11.42 -7.20
N ALA A 931 40.15 -12.15 -8.09
CA ALA A 931 40.74 -13.21 -8.93
C ALA A 931 41.50 -12.68 -10.16
N SER A 932 41.10 -11.54 -10.72
CA SER A 932 41.82 -10.86 -11.81
C SER A 932 43.13 -10.18 -11.35
N ARG A 933 43.38 -10.11 -10.03
CA ARG A 933 44.58 -9.48 -9.44
C ARG A 933 45.87 -10.29 -9.62
N GLY A 934 45.78 -11.58 -9.96
CA GLY A 934 46.96 -12.43 -10.22
C GLY A 934 47.59 -12.27 -11.60
N LEU A 935 46.92 -11.61 -12.55
CA LEU A 935 47.38 -11.50 -13.94
C LEU A 935 47.94 -10.10 -14.27
N ALA A 936 47.42 -9.04 -13.65
CA ALA A 936 47.83 -7.66 -13.94
C ALA A 936 49.17 -7.24 -13.30
N SER A 937 49.62 -7.89 -12.22
CA SER A 937 50.94 -7.63 -11.61
C SER A 937 52.12 -8.03 -12.50
N THR A 938 51.86 -8.72 -13.61
CA THR A 938 52.89 -9.18 -14.56
C THR A 938 53.10 -8.23 -15.74
N GLN A 939 52.25 -7.21 -15.94
CA GLN A 939 52.30 -6.35 -17.14
C GLN A 939 52.64 -4.87 -16.88
N ILE A 940 52.74 -4.40 -15.64
CA ILE A 940 53.07 -2.98 -15.35
C ILE A 940 54.56 -2.76 -15.01
N ASN A 941 55.36 -3.83 -14.89
CA ASN A 941 56.83 -3.72 -14.75
C ASN A 941 57.57 -3.69 -16.11
N ALA A 942 56.85 -3.44 -17.21
CA ALA A 942 57.43 -3.40 -18.56
C ALA A 942 56.87 -2.20 -19.34
N GLU A 943 57.18 -1.00 -18.89
CA GLU A 943 57.54 0.18 -19.70
C GLU A 943 57.69 1.40 -18.76
N GLU A 944 58.94 1.86 -18.65
CA GLU A 944 59.40 3.07 -17.94
C GLU A 944 58.83 4.37 -18.50
#